data_AF-A0A7X9AUE0-F1
#
_entry.id   AF-A0A7X9AUE0-F1
#
_cell.length_a   1.000
_cell.length_b   1.000
_cell.length_c   1.000
_cell.angle_alpha   90.00
_cell.angle_beta   90.00
_cell.angle_gamma   90.00
#
_symmetry.space_group_name_H-M   'P 1'
#
loop_
_entity.id
_entity.type
_entity.pdbx_description
1 polymer ?
#
loop_
_entity_poly.entity_id
_entity_poly.type
_entity_poly.pdbx_seq_one_letter_code
_entity_poly.pdbx_strand_id
1 'polypeptide(L)'
;MMKKALIGLLVFGACLQLLAQEANLLTNASFEETIAKKIDRWRMELFADWNLYLNSGAEKCQIDIGEEAFAGKQSLRLHTIGDSGFCSANYAKKFPVSQGQEVTASVQVKGSGTGYIRVYFYGADGKRLKEYKMHGHKAGSDWQPIVVKFAVPAGVAALEYSLQTLRDNADVLFDDAKLLITKGDTLENAFLRVKINSRIGGGIDSFVSKKNNFEFTTPISLGKNGGMMNIVLPEKRLPGLVGEIPFSRISTAGGKHVYSAKLDHGEYDGLHILRSYYLEPDAAVVKVAVRLTNEGTKTLKLSHRIQNRISSDNGVYSWPTPDWVTIFRQDGAPLNGLNNIVQDLFRAGWQARFYEKLGMSLVFEYDAADVRRMYTFVGMAPSASSMEWYCREITLAPTESKEYTATIRLLDEQTQFYADPYGQKQNFEAIEPIKMPTPPAESPLPPQFKDYFIFSAGTGNLFQPEIGGYFTNVGTMKVYKNIQPRLVRELVNGYFNTIYPFRIFLEPYLLSQKTPEGGYLIGDLARKYDVKLIPATIFMVRKDLDVDKYMQEEWPKKRRFVENQEFQNFLKQYEDRIQCVFTADEILPQNADVMLRMHQELKKYMPEHVIPIPYLNSSSTDLIPYVPVFIGDWYPIKRANSSGRNPWCVYPEFQRVVKLAGSKPVWFMPQGFGTYENYAFPTSGETRLMLHLAVAAGVRGIAWHGFPNGHWPWMMNYYMYPYSHLGGGGQYSPSWDGVRDAGRTFATVGPLLSNGTVAPLPDNASISCGEYKSPNGYYQGSAVKLFAQRLPAGMLFLAVNQNPYGVEKATISLPGKVFDLTALASAKNHIELTLAPGDAAYFVCDASEEELRAVFQSRFRAEAARYVLMADRAKGAGIPVADLEALRKMPPAKALESMFSEFAKLEAAIQASPLGKTLAEMQEIRGVLDEIDFRLGTARKLVVTEDMEKNTKLYARWVPHPDAKYEAIRNRLARAFGEFYRITDLIDTGTFTPELAAAVTALLPQAREAAQEAHAWLDNHPDKAMIDDPYEGNANR
;
A
#
# COMPACT_ATOMS: atom_id res chain seq x y z
N MET A 1 -16.16 -34.34 -52.83
CA MET A 1 -14.97 -34.69 -53.66
C MET A 1 -14.23 -33.41 -54.01
N MET A 2 -12.93 -33.39 -53.68
CA MET A 2 -11.84 -32.66 -54.35
C MET A 2 -12.09 -31.24 -54.89
N LYS A 3 -11.64 -30.23 -54.13
CA LYS A 3 -10.53 -29.33 -54.51
C LYS A 3 -10.14 -28.42 -53.34
N LYS A 4 -9.57 -29.02 -52.29
CA LYS A 4 -8.45 -28.43 -51.53
C LYS A 4 -7.21 -28.66 -52.40
N ALA A 5 -6.50 -27.61 -52.85
CA ALA A 5 -5.07 -27.69 -53.21
C ALA A 5 -4.41 -26.38 -53.72
N LEU A 6 -5.12 -25.32 -54.14
CA LEU A 6 -4.45 -24.24 -54.92
C LEU A 6 -4.52 -22.80 -54.39
N ILE A 7 -5.07 -22.55 -53.20
CA ILE A 7 -5.10 -21.19 -52.59
C ILE A 7 -4.18 -21.11 -51.35
N GLY A 8 -3.43 -22.18 -51.08
CA GLY A 8 -2.49 -22.27 -49.95
C GLY A 8 -1.05 -21.83 -50.26
N LEU A 9 -0.73 -21.35 -51.47
CA LEU A 9 0.66 -21.04 -51.86
C LEU A 9 0.90 -19.61 -52.40
N LEU A 10 -0.12 -18.74 -52.47
CA LEU A 10 0.05 -17.35 -52.92
C LEU A 10 -0.19 -16.29 -51.83
N VAL A 11 -0.61 -16.71 -50.62
CA VAL A 11 -0.77 -15.81 -49.46
C VAL A 11 0.41 -15.92 -48.47
N PHE A 12 1.25 -16.95 -48.60
CA PHE A 12 2.45 -17.12 -47.76
C PHE A 12 3.71 -16.38 -48.27
N GLY A 13 3.68 -15.85 -49.50
CA GLY A 13 4.80 -15.08 -50.07
C GLY A 13 4.75 -13.57 -49.82
N ALA A 14 3.60 -13.01 -49.44
CA ALA A 14 3.41 -11.56 -49.29
C ALA A 14 3.34 -11.07 -47.83
N CYS A 15 3.24 -11.97 -46.85
CA CYS A 15 3.22 -11.60 -45.43
C CYS A 15 4.61 -11.63 -44.75
N LEU A 16 5.69 -11.95 -45.48
CA LEU A 16 7.07 -12.01 -44.97
C LEU A 16 7.93 -10.78 -45.29
N GLN A 17 7.35 -9.71 -45.82
CA GLN A 17 8.05 -8.43 -46.08
C GLN A 17 7.47 -7.22 -45.30
N LEU A 18 6.54 -7.44 -44.37
CA LEU A 18 6.00 -6.40 -43.48
C LEU A 18 6.65 -6.39 -42.08
N LEU A 19 7.77 -7.10 -41.92
CA LEU A 19 8.66 -6.96 -40.78
C LEU A 19 9.51 -5.68 -40.97
N ALA A 20 9.20 -4.65 -40.18
CA ALA A 20 9.98 -3.43 -39.99
C ALA A 20 10.33 -2.63 -41.27
N GLN A 21 9.35 -2.01 -41.92
CA GLN A 21 9.68 -0.83 -42.73
C GLN A 21 9.90 0.38 -41.81
N GLU A 22 11.16 0.83 -41.78
CA GLU A 22 11.55 2.11 -41.20
C GLU A 22 10.65 3.22 -41.77
N ALA A 23 10.04 4.04 -40.91
CA ALA A 23 9.15 5.11 -41.36
C ALA A 23 9.92 6.07 -42.28
N ASN A 24 9.40 6.28 -43.50
CA ASN A 24 9.94 7.24 -44.46
C ASN A 24 9.96 8.65 -43.84
N LEU A 25 11.10 9.33 -43.90
CA LEU A 25 11.26 10.67 -43.34
C LEU A 25 10.68 11.78 -44.23
N LEU A 26 10.42 11.48 -45.51
CA LEU A 26 9.84 12.43 -46.45
C LEU A 26 8.30 12.42 -46.34
N THR A 27 7.70 13.58 -46.04
CA THR A 27 6.26 13.80 -46.23
C THR A 27 5.97 14.16 -47.69
N ASN A 28 4.78 13.82 -48.20
CA ASN A 28 4.43 13.99 -49.61
C ASN A 28 5.45 13.36 -50.59
N ALA A 29 5.94 12.16 -50.23
CA ALA A 29 6.93 11.37 -50.97
C ALA A 29 6.48 10.95 -52.39
N SER A 30 5.17 10.83 -52.59
CA SER A 30 4.53 10.50 -53.87
C SER A 30 3.93 11.72 -54.57
N PHE A 31 4.26 12.93 -54.12
CA PHE A 31 3.86 14.18 -54.80
C PHE A 31 2.34 14.37 -54.97
N GLU A 32 1.52 13.78 -54.10
CA GLU A 32 0.05 13.87 -54.14
C GLU A 32 -0.50 15.23 -53.67
N GLU A 33 0.23 15.92 -52.78
CA GLU A 33 -0.20 17.22 -52.26
C GLU A 33 0.43 18.36 -53.06
N THR A 34 -0.39 19.03 -53.89
CA THR A 34 -0.01 20.21 -54.67
C THR A 34 -0.36 21.51 -53.96
N ILE A 35 0.43 22.55 -54.19
CA ILE A 35 0.17 23.92 -53.74
C ILE A 35 0.02 24.87 -54.93
N ALA A 36 -0.58 26.04 -54.70
CA ALA A 36 -0.75 27.03 -55.76
C ALA A 36 0.61 27.39 -56.39
N LYS A 37 0.73 27.20 -57.70
CA LYS A 37 1.98 27.42 -58.45
C LYS A 37 2.48 28.85 -58.24
N LYS A 38 3.65 28.98 -57.62
CA LYS A 38 4.35 30.27 -57.45
C LYS A 38 5.74 30.16 -58.06
N ILE A 39 6.11 31.16 -58.85
CA ILE A 39 7.44 31.25 -59.48
C ILE A 39 8.09 32.54 -59.02
N ASP A 40 9.28 32.44 -58.45
CA ASP A 40 10.15 33.56 -58.10
C ASP A 40 11.54 33.33 -58.71
N ARG A 41 11.80 34.02 -59.83
CA ARG A 41 13.02 33.89 -60.64
C ARG A 41 13.31 32.44 -61.05
N TRP A 42 14.21 31.78 -60.33
CA TRP A 42 14.73 30.43 -60.58
C TRP A 42 14.17 29.40 -59.59
N ARG A 43 13.34 29.80 -58.62
CA ARG A 43 12.63 28.93 -57.67
C ARG A 43 11.16 28.84 -58.03
N MET A 44 10.60 27.64 -57.90
CA MET A 44 9.20 27.35 -58.07
C MET A 44 8.67 26.53 -56.89
N GLU A 45 7.40 26.73 -56.57
CA GLU A 45 6.62 25.96 -55.59
C GLU A 45 5.44 25.32 -56.33
N LEU A 46 5.28 24.00 -56.17
CA LEU A 46 4.22 23.23 -56.85
C LEU A 46 3.75 22.04 -56.01
N PHE A 47 4.65 21.40 -55.28
CA PHE A 47 4.33 20.32 -54.34
C PHE A 47 4.62 20.76 -52.90
N ALA A 48 3.73 20.42 -51.96
CA ALA A 48 3.95 20.68 -50.54
C ALA A 48 5.25 20.02 -50.06
N ASP A 49 6.00 20.69 -49.19
CA ASP A 49 7.32 20.28 -48.65
C ASP A 49 8.48 20.16 -49.68
N TRP A 50 8.29 20.54 -50.94
CA TRP A 50 9.34 20.51 -51.97
C TRP A 50 9.64 21.90 -52.54
N ASN A 51 10.93 22.26 -52.58
CA ASN A 51 11.44 23.44 -53.25
C ASN A 51 11.98 23.07 -54.64
N LEU A 52 11.39 23.63 -55.69
CA LEU A 52 11.73 23.30 -57.07
C LEU A 52 12.61 24.40 -57.67
N TYR A 53 13.61 24.02 -58.46
CA TYR A 53 14.61 24.95 -58.98
C TYR A 53 14.89 24.73 -60.46
N LEU A 54 14.82 25.83 -61.21
CA LEU A 54 15.16 25.94 -62.64
C LEU A 54 16.62 26.44 -62.75
N ASN A 55 17.57 25.57 -62.38
CA ASN A 55 18.96 25.97 -62.12
C ASN A 55 19.71 26.53 -63.34
N SER A 56 19.36 26.11 -64.57
CA SER A 56 19.93 26.64 -65.81
C SER A 56 19.09 27.71 -66.50
N GLY A 57 18.12 28.32 -65.79
CA GLY A 57 17.15 29.27 -66.36
C GLY A 57 15.80 28.63 -66.71
N ALA A 58 14.75 29.45 -66.84
CA ALA A 58 13.39 28.98 -67.10
C ALA A 58 13.17 28.54 -68.55
N GLU A 59 13.98 29.04 -69.47
CA GLU A 59 13.91 28.74 -70.90
C GLU A 59 14.54 27.39 -71.28
N LYS A 60 15.28 26.75 -70.36
CA LYS A 60 15.97 25.47 -70.57
C LYS A 60 15.48 24.35 -69.67
N CYS A 61 14.52 24.64 -68.79
CA CYS A 61 14.05 23.74 -67.76
C CYS A 61 12.55 23.93 -67.59
N GLN A 62 11.84 22.81 -67.45
CA GLN A 62 10.43 22.78 -67.15
C GLN A 62 10.18 21.80 -66.01
N ILE A 63 9.31 22.18 -65.08
CA ILE A 63 8.91 21.33 -63.97
C ILE A 63 7.39 21.39 -63.90
N ASP A 64 6.74 20.23 -63.96
CA ASP A 64 5.29 20.09 -64.00
C ASP A 64 4.82 18.87 -63.20
N ILE A 65 3.50 18.71 -63.13
CA ILE A 65 2.84 17.52 -62.60
C ILE A 65 2.78 16.46 -63.73
N GLY A 66 3.28 15.27 -63.46
CA GLY A 66 3.11 14.11 -64.34
C GLY A 66 1.77 13.44 -64.08
N GLU A 67 1.02 13.14 -65.14
CA GLU A 67 -0.28 12.44 -65.07
C GLU A 67 -0.14 10.92 -64.86
N GLU A 68 1.09 10.40 -64.93
CA GLU A 68 1.42 9.00 -64.64
C GLU A 68 2.10 8.90 -63.27
N ALA A 69 1.75 7.88 -62.48
CA ALA A 69 2.32 7.62 -61.16
C ALA A 69 2.74 6.15 -61.00
N PHE A 70 3.74 5.91 -60.16
CA PHE A 70 4.07 4.60 -59.61
C PHE A 70 3.17 4.26 -58.42
N ALA A 71 2.92 5.23 -57.54
CA ALA A 71 2.08 5.12 -56.36
C ALA A 71 1.24 6.39 -56.19
N GLY A 72 -0.08 6.27 -56.25
CA GLY A 72 -0.99 7.41 -56.15
C GLY A 72 -1.61 7.80 -57.48
N LYS A 73 -1.80 9.09 -57.71
CA LYS A 73 -2.49 9.66 -58.87
C LYS A 73 -1.58 10.51 -59.76
N GLN A 74 -0.46 11.02 -59.23
CA GLN A 74 0.42 11.91 -59.99
C GLN A 74 1.89 11.74 -59.59
N SER A 75 2.79 12.37 -60.34
CA SER A 75 4.23 12.35 -60.07
C SER A 75 4.89 13.71 -60.32
N LEU A 76 6.14 13.86 -59.91
CA LEU A 76 6.96 15.02 -60.25
C LEU A 76 7.58 14.83 -61.64
N ARG A 77 7.33 15.73 -62.59
CA ARG A 77 8.00 15.75 -63.90
C ARG A 77 9.08 16.82 -63.94
N LEU A 78 10.31 16.40 -64.22
CA LEU A 78 11.45 17.29 -64.48
C LEU A 78 11.88 17.14 -65.95
N HIS A 79 11.87 18.25 -66.69
CA HIS A 79 12.22 18.31 -68.10
C HIS A 79 13.31 19.35 -68.36
N THR A 80 14.26 19.03 -69.23
CA THR A 80 15.38 19.89 -69.63
C THR A 80 15.46 20.01 -71.14
N ILE A 81 15.96 21.14 -71.64
CA ILE A 81 16.07 21.43 -73.07
C ILE A 81 17.54 21.76 -73.39
N GLY A 82 18.12 21.00 -74.32
CA GLY A 82 19.51 21.09 -74.79
C GLY A 82 20.58 20.64 -73.79
N ASP A 83 21.84 20.71 -74.21
CA ASP A 83 23.01 20.13 -73.52
C ASP A 83 23.40 20.86 -72.21
N SER A 84 22.67 21.92 -71.84
CA SER A 84 22.94 22.75 -70.66
C SER A 84 21.79 22.85 -69.66
N GLY A 85 20.66 22.17 -69.89
CA GLY A 85 19.52 22.19 -68.96
C GLY A 85 19.82 21.49 -67.63
N PHE A 86 19.31 22.05 -66.53
CA PHE A 86 19.41 21.47 -65.17
C PHE A 86 18.26 21.96 -64.30
N CYS A 87 17.45 21.04 -63.79
CA CYS A 87 16.42 21.33 -62.80
C CYS A 87 16.44 20.33 -61.65
N SER A 88 15.94 20.76 -60.49
CA SER A 88 15.96 19.94 -59.28
C SER A 88 14.77 20.20 -58.37
N ALA A 89 14.34 19.17 -57.65
CA ALA A 89 13.43 19.26 -56.52
C ALA A 89 14.17 18.92 -55.23
N ASN A 90 14.31 19.88 -54.33
CA ASN A 90 14.89 19.66 -53.00
C ASN A 90 13.79 19.57 -51.97
N TYR A 91 13.87 18.59 -51.08
CA TYR A 91 12.97 18.52 -49.96
C TYR A 91 13.25 19.69 -48.98
N ALA A 92 12.21 20.37 -48.52
CA ALA A 92 12.32 21.65 -47.83
C ALA A 92 12.96 21.54 -46.44
N LYS A 93 12.87 20.36 -45.80
CA LYS A 93 13.44 20.12 -44.47
C LYS A 93 14.78 19.40 -44.57
N LYS A 94 15.69 19.76 -43.67
CA LYS A 94 16.95 19.04 -43.45
C LYS A 94 16.77 18.02 -42.31
N PHE A 95 17.43 16.89 -42.41
CA PHE A 95 17.29 15.79 -41.45
C PHE A 95 18.56 15.66 -40.59
N PRO A 96 18.47 15.84 -39.26
CA PRO A 96 19.63 15.71 -38.39
C PRO A 96 20.15 14.27 -38.38
N VAL A 97 21.47 14.13 -38.42
CA VAL A 97 22.18 12.83 -38.44
C VAL A 97 23.42 12.84 -37.56
N SER A 98 23.89 11.65 -37.22
CA SER A 98 25.15 11.43 -36.52
C SER A 98 26.10 10.62 -37.40
N GLN A 99 27.41 10.85 -37.24
CA GLN A 99 28.44 10.06 -37.90
C GLN A 99 28.19 8.55 -37.72
N GLY A 100 28.35 7.79 -38.80
CA GLY A 100 28.19 6.33 -38.82
C GLY A 100 26.74 5.84 -38.90
N GLN A 101 25.74 6.73 -38.92
CA GLN A 101 24.36 6.29 -39.20
C GLN A 101 24.24 5.79 -40.65
N GLU A 102 23.59 4.65 -40.85
CA GLU A 102 23.28 4.13 -42.18
C GLU A 102 22.07 4.86 -42.78
N VAL A 103 22.18 5.24 -44.05
CA VAL A 103 21.17 5.99 -44.79
C VAL A 103 20.84 5.24 -46.06
N THR A 104 19.54 5.04 -46.32
CA THR A 104 19.02 4.56 -47.60
C THR A 104 18.12 5.64 -48.21
N ALA A 105 18.47 6.12 -49.39
CA ALA A 105 17.67 7.05 -50.16
C ALA A 105 17.22 6.37 -51.47
N SER A 106 15.94 6.44 -51.82
CA SER A 106 15.42 5.82 -53.04
C SER A 106 14.29 6.60 -53.69
N VAL A 107 14.07 6.42 -54.99
CA VAL A 107 12.92 6.98 -55.73
C VAL A 107 12.65 6.12 -56.95
N GLN A 108 11.41 6.10 -57.46
CA GLN A 108 11.06 5.49 -58.73
C GLN A 108 11.18 6.53 -59.85
N VAL A 109 11.75 6.13 -60.98
CA VAL A 109 11.90 6.98 -62.17
C VAL A 109 11.34 6.33 -63.43
N LYS A 110 10.77 7.14 -64.32
CA LYS A 110 10.26 6.76 -65.65
C LYS A 110 10.47 7.91 -66.63
N GLY A 111 10.63 7.64 -67.92
CA GLY A 111 10.77 8.67 -68.96
C GLY A 111 12.02 8.51 -69.81
N SER A 112 12.62 9.62 -70.24
CA SER A 112 13.80 9.67 -71.11
C SER A 112 14.91 10.56 -70.52
N GLY A 113 16.17 10.18 -70.70
CA GLY A 113 17.31 10.84 -70.05
C GLY A 113 17.70 10.17 -68.72
N THR A 114 18.32 10.91 -67.80
CA THR A 114 18.83 10.35 -66.53
C THR A 114 18.24 11.08 -65.33
N GLY A 115 17.55 10.35 -64.47
CA GLY A 115 17.12 10.84 -63.17
C GLY A 115 18.21 10.61 -62.12
N TYR A 116 18.35 11.52 -61.17
CA TYR A 116 19.35 11.42 -60.10
C TYR A 116 18.72 11.63 -58.73
N ILE A 117 19.16 10.82 -57.76
CA ILE A 117 19.07 11.15 -56.34
C ILE A 117 20.35 11.86 -55.96
N ARG A 118 20.24 12.97 -55.23
CA ARG A 118 21.35 13.66 -54.59
C ARG A 118 21.03 13.94 -53.13
N VAL A 119 21.94 13.59 -52.24
CA VAL A 119 21.85 13.87 -50.80
C VAL A 119 22.98 14.82 -50.42
N TYR A 120 22.62 16.05 -50.06
CA TYR A 120 23.57 17.07 -49.62
C TYR A 120 23.90 16.94 -48.15
N PHE A 121 25.16 17.21 -47.80
CA PHE A 121 25.65 17.19 -46.43
C PHE A 121 25.78 18.59 -45.86
N TYR A 122 25.42 18.75 -44.59
CA TYR A 122 25.54 20.00 -43.84
C TYR A 122 26.32 19.78 -42.55
N GLY A 123 27.21 20.72 -42.21
CA GLY A 123 27.94 20.73 -40.94
C GLY A 123 27.09 21.22 -39.77
N ALA A 124 27.63 21.13 -38.56
CA ALA A 124 26.95 21.60 -37.33
C ALA A 124 26.70 23.11 -37.32
N ASP A 125 27.45 23.88 -38.11
CA ASP A 125 27.25 25.33 -38.32
C ASP A 125 26.11 25.64 -39.31
N GLY A 126 25.41 24.61 -39.81
CA GLY A 126 24.32 24.74 -40.77
C GLY A 126 24.76 25.03 -42.21
N LYS A 127 26.08 25.10 -42.49
CA LYS A 127 26.61 25.33 -43.84
C LYS A 127 26.69 24.03 -44.63
N ARG A 128 26.46 24.14 -45.94
CA ARG A 128 26.55 23.02 -46.88
C ARG A 128 28.01 22.65 -47.10
N LEU A 129 28.32 21.36 -46.98
CA LEU A 129 29.64 20.80 -47.22
C LEU A 129 29.87 20.57 -48.72
N LYS A 130 31.13 20.50 -49.15
CA LYS A 130 31.50 20.22 -50.54
C LYS A 130 31.13 18.79 -50.97
N GLU A 131 31.16 17.86 -50.02
CA GLU A 131 30.84 16.46 -50.24
C GLU A 131 29.32 16.21 -50.28
N TYR A 132 28.91 15.25 -51.09
CA TYR A 132 27.52 14.81 -51.22
C TYR A 132 27.50 13.37 -51.75
N LYS A 133 26.35 12.71 -51.65
CA LYS A 133 26.08 11.44 -52.36
C LYS A 133 25.17 11.70 -53.53
N MET A 134 25.49 11.14 -54.69
CA MET A 134 24.68 11.26 -55.89
C MET A 134 24.69 9.94 -56.64
N HIS A 135 23.53 9.52 -57.11
CA HIS A 135 23.38 8.32 -57.91
C HIS A 135 22.36 8.59 -59.00
N GLY A 136 22.71 8.24 -60.24
CA GLY A 136 21.90 8.47 -61.43
C GLY A 136 21.51 7.17 -62.09
N HIS A 137 20.32 7.14 -62.67
CA HIS A 137 19.82 6.01 -63.44
C HIS A 137 19.14 6.49 -64.71
N LYS A 138 19.42 5.83 -65.83
CA LYS A 138 18.80 6.18 -67.12
C LYS A 138 17.33 5.78 -67.08
N ALA A 139 16.44 6.75 -67.22
CA ALA A 139 15.01 6.52 -67.25
C ALA A 139 14.60 5.75 -68.52
N GLY A 140 13.62 4.87 -68.39
CA GLY A 140 13.07 4.08 -69.49
C GLY A 140 11.54 4.17 -69.56
N SER A 141 10.95 3.34 -70.42
CA SER A 141 9.49 3.30 -70.62
C SER A 141 8.70 2.79 -69.42
N ASP A 142 9.34 2.06 -68.50
CA ASP A 142 8.76 1.54 -67.26
C ASP A 142 9.37 2.19 -66.02
N TRP A 143 8.66 2.13 -64.89
CA TRP A 143 9.15 2.60 -63.60
C TRP A 143 10.32 1.75 -63.09
N GLN A 144 11.41 2.42 -62.70
CA GLN A 144 12.62 1.77 -62.22
C GLN A 144 13.15 2.47 -60.96
N PRO A 145 13.65 1.73 -59.95
CA PRO A 145 14.14 2.34 -58.73
C PRO A 145 15.56 2.86 -58.89
N ILE A 146 15.81 4.06 -58.38
CA ILE A 146 17.14 4.54 -58.01
C ILE A 146 17.30 4.32 -56.51
N VAL A 147 18.39 3.68 -56.08
CA VAL A 147 18.67 3.45 -54.66
C VAL A 147 20.12 3.82 -54.36
N VAL A 148 20.33 4.64 -53.33
CA VAL A 148 21.66 4.97 -52.79
C VAL A 148 21.71 4.62 -51.31
N LYS A 149 22.76 3.89 -50.92
CA LYS A 149 23.03 3.50 -49.54
C LYS A 149 24.40 4.00 -49.10
N PHE A 150 24.50 4.57 -47.90
CA PHE A 150 25.77 5.04 -47.36
C PHE A 150 25.72 5.25 -45.83
N ALA A 151 26.89 5.12 -45.19
CA ALA A 151 27.10 5.59 -43.82
C ALA A 151 27.40 7.09 -43.80
N VAL A 152 26.84 7.83 -42.83
CA VAL A 152 27.06 9.27 -42.65
C VAL A 152 28.54 9.55 -42.32
N PRO A 153 29.26 10.33 -43.15
CA PRO A 153 30.67 10.67 -42.91
C PRO A 153 30.90 11.54 -41.67
N ALA A 154 32.16 11.61 -41.22
CA ALA A 154 32.55 12.51 -40.14
C ALA A 154 32.29 13.98 -40.51
N GLY A 155 31.88 14.79 -39.53
CA GLY A 155 31.63 16.22 -39.72
C GLY A 155 30.26 16.57 -40.31
N VAL A 156 29.42 15.58 -40.65
CA VAL A 156 28.05 15.78 -41.15
C VAL A 156 27.06 15.77 -39.98
N ALA A 157 26.27 16.83 -39.85
CA ALA A 157 25.24 17.00 -38.83
C ALA A 157 23.80 16.94 -39.39
N ALA A 158 23.61 17.21 -40.68
CA ALA A 158 22.30 17.10 -41.32
C ALA A 158 22.38 16.73 -42.82
N LEU A 159 21.29 16.16 -43.35
CA LEU A 159 21.11 15.75 -44.74
C LEU A 159 19.97 16.53 -45.41
N GLU A 160 20.09 16.83 -46.70
CA GLU A 160 19.00 17.34 -47.55
C GLU A 160 18.81 16.42 -48.77
N TYR A 161 17.58 15.97 -48.99
CA TYR A 161 17.22 15.08 -50.11
C TYR A 161 16.87 15.90 -51.36
N SER A 162 17.40 15.51 -52.52
CA SER A 162 17.20 16.22 -53.78
C SER A 162 17.05 15.24 -54.96
N LEU A 163 16.11 15.54 -55.85
CA LEU A 163 15.89 14.85 -57.12
C LEU A 163 16.30 15.76 -58.26
N GLN A 164 17.00 15.24 -59.27
CA GLN A 164 17.60 16.07 -60.31
C GLN A 164 17.53 15.39 -61.68
N THR A 165 17.43 16.19 -62.73
CA THR A 165 17.74 15.78 -64.10
C THR A 165 18.58 16.86 -64.77
N LEU A 166 19.46 16.46 -65.69
CA LEU A 166 20.43 17.35 -66.33
C LEU A 166 20.72 16.91 -67.77
N ARG A 167 20.84 17.89 -68.67
CA ARG A 167 21.26 17.79 -70.08
C ARG A 167 20.37 16.90 -70.96
N ASP A 168 20.76 16.78 -72.24
CA ASP A 168 20.31 15.74 -73.19
C ASP A 168 18.79 15.67 -73.46
N ASN A 169 18.09 16.81 -73.40
CA ASN A 169 16.62 16.86 -73.57
C ASN A 169 15.88 15.87 -72.67
N ALA A 170 16.36 15.67 -71.43
CA ALA A 170 15.81 14.69 -70.51
C ALA A 170 14.41 15.09 -70.03
N ASP A 171 13.49 14.13 -70.00
CA ASP A 171 12.12 14.24 -69.52
C ASP A 171 11.83 13.08 -68.55
N VAL A 172 11.91 13.35 -67.26
CA VAL A 172 11.95 12.32 -66.20
C VAL A 172 10.84 12.56 -65.19
N LEU A 173 10.04 11.51 -64.97
CA LEU A 173 9.06 11.40 -63.89
C LEU A 173 9.70 10.79 -62.65
N PHE A 174 9.38 11.32 -61.47
CA PHE A 174 9.82 10.83 -60.16
C PHE A 174 8.62 10.58 -59.25
N ASP A 175 8.61 9.43 -58.57
CA ASP A 175 7.56 9.05 -57.61
C ASP A 175 8.09 8.13 -56.49
N ASP A 176 7.36 7.98 -55.39
CA ASP A 176 7.67 7.14 -54.22
C ASP A 176 9.08 7.40 -53.64
N ALA A 177 9.41 8.68 -53.39
CA ALA A 177 10.69 9.08 -52.83
C ALA A 177 10.82 8.66 -51.35
N LYS A 178 11.94 8.05 -50.98
CA LYS A 178 12.21 7.57 -49.61
C LYS A 178 13.56 8.06 -49.12
N LEU A 179 13.58 8.50 -47.87
CA LEU A 179 14.79 8.69 -47.09
C LEU A 179 14.63 7.96 -45.76
N LEU A 180 15.41 6.90 -45.61
CA LEU A 180 15.46 6.05 -44.43
C LEU A 180 16.81 6.23 -43.75
N ILE A 181 16.81 6.35 -42.43
CA ILE A 181 18.01 6.47 -41.62
C ILE A 181 17.89 5.44 -40.51
N THR A 182 18.73 4.40 -40.56
CA THR A 182 18.67 3.27 -39.64
C THR A 182 18.91 3.76 -38.21
N LYS A 183 18.01 3.38 -37.29
CA LYS A 183 18.05 3.74 -35.86
C LYS A 183 18.32 2.54 -34.98
N GLY A 184 19.15 2.73 -33.96
CA GLY A 184 19.17 1.95 -32.72
C GLY A 184 20.58 1.69 -32.22
N ASP A 185 20.95 2.30 -31.09
CA ASP A 185 22.16 1.94 -30.37
C ASP A 185 21.88 0.63 -29.62
N THR A 186 22.16 -0.47 -30.29
CA THR A 186 21.92 -1.83 -29.79
C THR A 186 22.98 -2.24 -28.78
N LEU A 187 22.55 -2.63 -27.59
CA LEU A 187 23.35 -3.36 -26.60
C LEU A 187 23.04 -4.85 -26.76
N GLU A 188 24.06 -5.71 -26.90
CA GLU A 188 23.87 -7.15 -27.09
C GLU A 188 24.95 -7.95 -26.35
N ASN A 189 24.54 -9.07 -25.74
CA ASN A 189 25.42 -10.06 -25.13
C ASN A 189 24.98 -11.49 -25.56
N ALA A 190 25.40 -12.54 -24.86
CA ALA A 190 24.99 -13.91 -25.18
C ALA A 190 23.48 -14.17 -24.97
N PHE A 191 22.83 -13.39 -24.10
CA PHE A 191 21.49 -13.65 -23.58
C PHE A 191 20.42 -12.69 -24.14
N LEU A 192 20.75 -11.42 -24.31
CA LEU A 192 19.83 -10.33 -24.61
C LEU A 192 20.31 -9.49 -25.79
N ARG A 193 19.34 -8.95 -26.53
CA ARG A 193 19.52 -7.82 -27.46
C ARG A 193 18.56 -6.71 -27.07
N VAL A 194 19.09 -5.51 -26.84
CA VAL A 194 18.36 -4.37 -26.31
C VAL A 194 18.60 -3.16 -27.18
N LYS A 195 17.53 -2.53 -27.69
CA LYS A 195 17.63 -1.37 -28.58
C LYS A 195 17.14 -0.13 -27.85
N ILE A 196 17.95 0.93 -27.81
CA ILE A 196 17.56 2.22 -27.23
C ILE A 196 17.00 3.16 -28.31
N ASN A 197 15.86 3.80 -28.06
CA ASN A 197 15.29 4.82 -28.93
C ASN A 197 15.66 6.23 -28.46
N SER A 198 16.77 6.75 -28.98
CA SER A 198 17.23 8.11 -28.67
C SER A 198 16.35 9.22 -29.25
N ARG A 199 15.38 8.95 -30.13
CA ARG A 199 14.53 10.03 -30.69
C ARG A 199 13.24 10.29 -29.92
N ILE A 200 12.84 9.39 -29.01
CA ILE A 200 11.57 9.44 -28.29
C ILE A 200 11.82 9.03 -26.84
N GLY A 201 12.11 10.00 -25.96
CA GLY A 201 12.27 9.78 -24.52
C GLY A 201 13.47 8.95 -24.07
N GLY A 202 14.31 8.49 -25.01
CA GLY A 202 15.53 7.74 -24.70
C GLY A 202 15.26 6.40 -24.03
N GLY A 203 14.09 5.78 -24.22
CA GLY A 203 13.67 4.50 -23.61
C GLY A 203 14.15 3.26 -24.38
N ILE A 204 13.82 2.07 -23.88
CA ILE A 204 14.11 0.79 -24.54
C ILE A 204 12.99 0.50 -25.55
N ASP A 205 13.34 0.45 -26.83
CA ASP A 205 12.43 0.23 -27.97
C ASP A 205 12.16 -1.25 -28.26
N SER A 206 13.13 -2.10 -27.92
CA SER A 206 13.11 -3.54 -28.17
C SER A 206 13.96 -4.23 -27.12
N PHE A 207 13.44 -5.33 -26.57
CA PHE A 207 14.07 -6.14 -25.54
C PHE A 207 13.85 -7.62 -25.90
N VAL A 208 14.86 -8.24 -26.49
CA VAL A 208 14.76 -9.59 -27.06
C VAL A 208 15.58 -10.58 -26.26
N SER A 209 14.96 -11.70 -25.88
CA SER A 209 15.69 -12.88 -25.40
C SER A 209 16.27 -13.65 -26.57
N LYS A 210 17.59 -13.87 -26.57
CA LYS A 210 18.28 -14.65 -27.60
C LYS A 210 18.05 -16.15 -27.46
N LYS A 211 17.68 -16.64 -26.27
CA LYS A 211 17.37 -18.05 -26.01
C LYS A 211 16.14 -18.51 -26.80
N ASN A 212 15.07 -17.71 -26.76
CA ASN A 212 13.76 -18.06 -27.34
C ASN A 212 13.40 -17.19 -28.55
N ASN A 213 14.25 -16.23 -28.91
CA ASN A 213 14.00 -15.20 -29.93
C ASN A 213 12.66 -14.46 -29.72
N PHE A 214 12.34 -14.16 -28.45
CA PHE A 214 11.08 -13.54 -28.05
C PHE A 214 11.27 -12.06 -27.73
N GLU A 215 10.41 -11.21 -28.31
CA GLU A 215 10.37 -9.77 -28.07
C GLU A 215 9.40 -9.46 -26.93
N PHE A 216 9.92 -8.85 -25.86
CA PHE A 216 9.13 -8.56 -24.66
C PHE A 216 8.42 -7.22 -24.72
N THR A 217 8.75 -6.29 -25.62
CA THR A 217 8.10 -4.98 -25.73
C THR A 217 7.67 -4.66 -27.16
N THR A 218 6.83 -3.64 -27.33
CA THR A 218 6.49 -3.11 -28.65
C THR A 218 7.27 -1.83 -28.93
N PRO A 219 7.71 -1.56 -30.17
CA PRO A 219 8.43 -0.33 -30.50
C PRO A 219 7.64 0.94 -30.14
N ILE A 220 8.34 1.96 -29.64
CA ILE A 220 7.78 3.27 -29.37
C ILE A 220 7.73 4.12 -30.65
N SER A 221 6.58 4.72 -30.93
CA SER A 221 6.42 5.67 -32.05
C SER A 221 5.59 6.88 -31.61
N LEU A 222 5.71 7.98 -32.36
CA LEU A 222 4.84 9.15 -32.17
C LEU A 222 3.37 8.70 -32.23
N GLY A 223 2.61 8.98 -31.15
CA GLY A 223 1.20 8.58 -31.00
C GLY A 223 0.93 7.12 -30.60
N LYS A 224 1.95 6.26 -30.43
CA LYS A 224 1.79 4.89 -29.90
C LYS A 224 2.71 4.63 -28.71
N ASN A 225 2.11 4.30 -27.58
CA ASN A 225 2.84 4.04 -26.34
C ASN A 225 3.36 2.58 -26.31
N GLY A 226 4.64 2.41 -26.63
CA GLY A 226 5.42 1.17 -26.55
C GLY A 226 6.72 1.38 -25.74
N GLY A 227 7.55 0.35 -25.63
CA GLY A 227 8.87 0.40 -24.99
C GLY A 227 8.90 0.19 -23.48
N MET A 228 10.10 0.02 -22.94
CA MET A 228 10.38 -0.11 -21.51
C MET A 228 11.19 1.08 -20.98
N MET A 229 11.13 1.29 -19.67
CA MET A 229 11.82 2.37 -18.96
C MET A 229 11.43 3.76 -19.46
N ASN A 230 10.19 4.00 -19.89
CA ASN A 230 9.80 5.33 -20.35
C ASN A 230 9.49 6.26 -19.18
N ILE A 231 10.07 7.45 -19.14
CA ILE A 231 9.76 8.47 -18.14
C ILE A 231 8.56 9.27 -18.63
N VAL A 232 7.47 9.24 -17.86
CA VAL A 232 6.26 10.02 -18.13
C VAL A 232 6.21 11.19 -17.14
N LEU A 233 6.45 12.40 -17.63
CA LEU A 233 6.50 13.64 -16.85
C LEU A 233 5.65 14.73 -17.55
N PRO A 234 4.65 15.35 -16.89
CA PRO A 234 4.09 14.94 -15.60
C PRO A 234 3.40 13.57 -15.69
N GLU A 235 3.35 12.83 -14.59
CA GLU A 235 2.96 11.41 -14.52
C GLU A 235 1.63 11.05 -15.24
N LYS A 236 0.67 11.98 -15.32
CA LYS A 236 -0.66 11.77 -15.92
C LYS A 236 -0.73 12.06 -17.43
N ARG A 237 0.28 12.72 -18.00
CA ARG A 237 0.29 13.11 -19.42
C ARG A 237 0.98 12.03 -20.24
N LEU A 238 0.27 11.36 -21.16
CA LEU A 238 0.87 10.39 -22.10
C LEU A 238 1.10 11.05 -23.47
N PRO A 239 2.28 10.87 -24.12
CA PRO A 239 3.47 10.14 -23.66
C PRO A 239 4.32 10.91 -22.62
N GLY A 240 3.96 12.15 -22.32
CA GLY A 240 4.67 13.03 -21.38
C GLY A 240 5.74 13.86 -22.11
N LEU A 241 6.18 14.95 -21.48
CA LEU A 241 7.16 15.89 -22.06
C LEU A 241 8.49 15.21 -22.39
N VAL A 242 8.96 14.32 -21.51
CA VAL A 242 10.21 13.58 -21.74
C VAL A 242 10.06 12.62 -22.91
N GLY A 243 8.90 11.97 -23.06
CA GLY A 243 8.61 11.08 -24.19
C GLY A 243 8.60 11.79 -25.55
N GLU A 244 8.46 13.12 -25.58
CA GLU A 244 8.37 13.90 -26.82
C GLU A 244 9.73 14.46 -27.30
N ILE A 245 10.78 14.36 -26.49
CA ILE A 245 12.09 14.98 -26.80
C ILE A 245 13.16 13.94 -27.22
N PRO A 246 14.09 14.33 -28.12
CA PRO A 246 15.23 13.51 -28.47
C PRO A 246 16.33 13.59 -27.39
N PHE A 247 17.07 12.50 -27.27
CA PHE A 247 18.25 12.34 -26.44
C PHE A 247 19.51 12.24 -27.30
N SER A 248 20.58 12.89 -26.88
CA SER A 248 21.90 12.79 -27.49
C SER A 248 22.74 11.76 -26.75
N ARG A 249 23.38 10.82 -27.47
CA ARG A 249 24.32 9.87 -26.86
C ARG A 249 25.65 10.56 -26.59
N ILE A 250 26.14 10.48 -25.35
CA ILE A 250 27.36 11.17 -24.90
C ILE A 250 28.50 10.22 -24.48
N SER A 251 28.25 8.92 -24.28
CA SER A 251 29.29 7.93 -23.97
C SER A 251 28.86 6.49 -24.28
N THR A 252 29.83 5.61 -24.61
CA THR A 252 29.66 4.17 -24.91
C THR A 252 30.71 3.26 -24.23
N ALA A 253 31.43 3.75 -23.23
CA ALA A 253 32.55 3.00 -22.64
C ALA A 253 32.09 1.78 -21.81
N GLY A 254 32.76 0.62 -21.99
CA GLY A 254 32.62 -0.54 -21.10
C GLY A 254 31.23 -1.18 -21.06
N GLY A 255 30.53 -1.28 -22.20
CA GLY A 255 29.18 -1.86 -22.25
C GLY A 255 28.08 -0.94 -21.68
N LYS A 256 28.42 0.32 -21.38
CA LYS A 256 27.50 1.34 -20.86
C LYS A 256 27.23 2.41 -21.92
N HIS A 257 25.97 2.64 -22.28
CA HIS A 257 25.53 3.75 -23.12
C HIS A 257 24.91 4.86 -22.26
N VAL A 258 25.36 6.10 -22.45
CA VAL A 258 24.85 7.27 -21.71
C VAL A 258 24.22 8.27 -22.67
N TYR A 259 23.04 8.75 -22.32
CA TYR A 259 22.23 9.68 -23.09
C TYR A 259 21.87 10.91 -22.25
N SER A 260 21.79 12.06 -22.91
CA SER A 260 21.48 13.36 -22.31
C SER A 260 20.36 14.06 -23.06
N ALA A 261 19.44 14.68 -22.34
CA ALA A 261 18.47 15.61 -22.88
C ALA A 261 18.12 16.70 -21.86
N LYS A 262 17.70 17.86 -22.34
CA LYS A 262 17.34 19.01 -21.50
C LYS A 262 15.97 19.54 -21.88
N LEU A 263 15.19 19.95 -20.88
CA LEU A 263 13.96 20.71 -21.06
C LEU A 263 14.28 22.19 -20.85
N ASP A 264 14.25 22.97 -21.93
CA ASP A 264 14.61 24.40 -21.93
C ASP A 264 13.38 25.33 -22.06
N HIS A 265 12.21 24.86 -21.66
CA HIS A 265 10.96 25.63 -21.73
C HIS A 265 9.87 25.06 -20.81
N GLY A 266 8.92 25.91 -20.44
CA GLY A 266 7.75 25.55 -19.66
C GLY A 266 8.01 25.45 -18.15
N GLU A 267 7.15 24.70 -17.45
CA GLU A 267 7.21 24.53 -15.98
C GLU A 267 8.51 23.84 -15.51
N TYR A 268 9.13 23.03 -16.37
CA TYR A 268 10.32 22.23 -16.07
C TYR A 268 11.58 22.79 -16.75
N ASP A 269 11.58 24.08 -17.09
CA ASP A 269 12.73 24.77 -17.68
C ASP A 269 14.00 24.60 -16.82
N GLY A 270 15.09 24.21 -17.46
CA GLY A 270 16.36 23.90 -16.82
C GLY A 270 16.52 22.45 -16.33
N LEU A 271 15.52 21.57 -16.50
CA LEU A 271 15.65 20.16 -16.11
C LEU A 271 16.55 19.40 -17.09
N HIS A 272 17.71 18.96 -16.62
CA HIS A 272 18.64 18.10 -17.35
C HIS A 272 18.47 16.64 -16.93
N ILE A 273 18.31 15.77 -17.93
CA ILE A 273 18.02 14.34 -17.76
C ILE A 273 19.17 13.54 -18.36
N LEU A 274 19.83 12.75 -17.52
CA LEU A 274 20.83 11.77 -17.93
C LEU A 274 20.27 10.36 -17.79
N ARG A 275 20.47 9.53 -18.81
CA ARG A 275 20.07 8.12 -18.81
C ARG A 275 21.28 7.24 -19.13
N SER A 276 21.59 6.31 -18.25
CA SER A 276 22.63 5.31 -18.47
C SER A 276 22.02 3.93 -18.60
N TYR A 277 22.49 3.16 -19.58
CA TYR A 277 22.13 1.76 -19.81
C TYR A 277 23.40 0.93 -19.78
N TYR A 278 23.42 -0.11 -18.95
CA TYR A 278 24.54 -1.03 -18.85
C TYR A 278 24.02 -2.46 -18.98
N LEU A 279 24.50 -3.17 -19.99
CA LEU A 279 24.18 -4.58 -20.21
C LEU A 279 25.28 -5.42 -19.56
N GLU A 280 24.91 -6.26 -18.57
CA GLU A 280 25.88 -7.13 -17.90
C GLU A 280 26.46 -8.13 -18.90
N PRO A 281 27.80 -8.33 -18.96
CA PRO A 281 28.41 -9.23 -19.95
C PRO A 281 27.92 -10.68 -19.83
N ASP A 282 27.81 -11.17 -18.60
CA ASP A 282 27.65 -12.61 -18.29
C ASP A 282 26.25 -12.96 -17.75
N ALA A 283 25.27 -12.07 -17.90
CA ALA A 283 23.92 -12.30 -17.40
C ALA A 283 22.83 -11.64 -18.27
N ALA A 284 21.61 -12.17 -18.19
CA ALA A 284 20.43 -11.57 -18.83
C ALA A 284 19.89 -10.38 -18.02
N VAL A 285 20.73 -9.36 -17.84
CA VAL A 285 20.50 -8.23 -16.91
C VAL A 285 20.84 -6.90 -17.59
N VAL A 286 19.92 -5.94 -17.51
CA VAL A 286 20.15 -4.55 -17.90
C VAL A 286 19.99 -3.66 -16.68
N LYS A 287 21.02 -2.90 -16.35
CA LYS A 287 20.96 -1.84 -15.33
C LYS A 287 20.71 -0.49 -15.99
N VAL A 288 19.78 0.27 -15.44
CA VAL A 288 19.38 1.58 -15.93
C VAL A 288 19.51 2.60 -14.80
N ALA A 289 20.20 3.70 -15.05
CA ALA A 289 20.26 4.83 -14.13
C ALA A 289 19.66 6.08 -14.79
N VAL A 290 18.82 6.81 -14.06
CA VAL A 290 18.22 8.07 -14.48
C VAL A 290 18.61 9.14 -13.48
N ARG A 291 19.30 10.18 -13.93
CA ARG A 291 19.64 11.33 -13.09
C ARG A 291 18.91 12.57 -13.59
N LEU A 292 18.17 13.20 -12.69
CA LEU A 292 17.45 14.45 -12.90
C LEU A 292 18.21 15.55 -12.17
N THR A 293 18.62 16.59 -12.89
CA THR A 293 19.37 17.73 -12.33
C THR A 293 18.65 19.02 -12.68
N ASN A 294 18.43 19.88 -11.69
CA ASN A 294 17.88 21.22 -11.92
C ASN A 294 19.03 22.19 -12.25
N GLU A 295 19.23 22.48 -13.53
CA GLU A 295 20.19 23.51 -13.99
C GLU A 295 19.54 24.88 -14.19
N GLY A 296 18.26 25.02 -13.83
CA GLY A 296 17.51 26.26 -13.89
C GLY A 296 17.72 27.16 -12.68
N THR A 297 16.97 28.26 -12.64
CA THR A 297 17.04 29.26 -11.56
C THR A 297 15.93 29.14 -10.52
N LYS A 298 14.93 28.29 -10.76
CA LYS A 298 13.77 28.08 -9.88
C LYS A 298 13.77 26.67 -9.32
N THR A 299 13.23 26.50 -8.12
CA THR A 299 12.95 25.18 -7.56
C THR A 299 11.90 24.46 -8.39
N LEU A 300 12.18 23.21 -8.78
CA LEU A 300 11.28 22.37 -9.57
C LEU A 300 10.58 21.34 -8.68
N LYS A 301 9.28 21.12 -8.90
CA LYS A 301 8.53 20.00 -8.31
C LYS A 301 8.18 19.00 -9.39
N LEU A 302 8.62 17.75 -9.25
CA LEU A 302 8.48 16.73 -10.29
C LEU A 302 7.62 15.57 -9.79
N SER A 303 6.50 15.32 -10.48
CA SER A 303 5.69 14.10 -10.33
C SER A 303 5.77 13.31 -11.62
N HIS A 304 6.39 12.14 -11.58
CA HIS A 304 6.62 11.30 -12.76
C HIS A 304 6.36 9.81 -12.47
N ARG A 305 6.20 9.03 -13.54
CA ARG A 305 6.16 7.57 -13.48
C ARG A 305 7.10 6.97 -14.50
N ILE A 306 7.56 5.74 -14.23
CA ILE A 306 8.28 4.91 -15.17
C ILE A 306 7.32 3.87 -15.75
N GLN A 307 7.18 3.84 -17.08
CA GLN A 307 6.26 2.94 -17.79
C GLN A 307 7.02 1.87 -18.58
N ASN A 308 6.55 0.62 -18.46
CA ASN A 308 7.10 -0.54 -19.17
C ASN A 308 5.98 -1.26 -19.87
N ARG A 309 5.92 -1.12 -21.18
CA ARG A 309 4.95 -1.82 -22.02
C ARG A 309 5.54 -3.18 -22.37
N ILE A 310 4.80 -4.23 -22.08
CA ILE A 310 5.26 -5.61 -22.23
C ILE A 310 4.26 -6.44 -23.04
N SER A 311 4.75 -7.51 -23.68
CA SER A 311 3.92 -8.48 -24.42
C SER A 311 2.76 -8.98 -23.56
N SER A 312 1.56 -9.17 -24.12
CA SER A 312 0.35 -9.58 -23.43
C SER A 312 0.13 -11.10 -23.36
N ASP A 313 1.15 -11.91 -23.67
CA ASP A 313 1.07 -13.38 -23.62
C ASP A 313 0.71 -13.93 -22.23
N ASN A 314 -0.05 -15.02 -22.18
CA ASN A 314 -0.48 -15.64 -20.92
C ASN A 314 0.71 -15.87 -19.96
N GLY A 315 0.44 -15.63 -18.68
CA GLY A 315 1.47 -15.58 -17.67
C GLY A 315 0.95 -15.28 -16.28
N VAL A 316 1.87 -15.24 -15.33
CA VAL A 316 1.61 -14.89 -13.93
C VAL A 316 2.37 -13.62 -13.58
N TYR A 317 1.65 -12.60 -13.13
CA TYR A 317 2.26 -11.41 -12.56
C TYR A 317 2.50 -11.64 -11.07
N SER A 318 3.58 -11.07 -10.54
CA SER A 318 3.93 -11.17 -9.12
C SER A 318 4.59 -9.89 -8.63
N TRP A 319 4.33 -9.54 -7.37
CA TRP A 319 4.96 -8.42 -6.67
C TRP A 319 4.90 -8.64 -5.14
N PRO A 320 5.81 -8.02 -4.37
CA PRO A 320 5.88 -8.23 -2.93
C PRO A 320 4.97 -7.24 -2.21
N THR A 321 4.07 -7.75 -1.38
CA THR A 321 3.35 -6.95 -0.38
C THR A 321 4.03 -7.10 0.98
N PRO A 322 3.65 -6.31 2.00
CA PRO A 322 4.24 -6.47 3.32
C PRO A 322 4.13 -7.91 3.84
N ASP A 323 3.00 -8.58 3.62
CA ASP A 323 2.67 -9.89 4.21
C ASP A 323 2.83 -11.08 3.25
N TRP A 324 2.64 -10.84 1.96
CA TRP A 324 2.51 -11.88 0.95
C TRP A 324 3.34 -11.56 -0.29
N VAL A 325 3.60 -12.57 -1.10
CA VAL A 325 3.82 -12.36 -2.53
C VAL A 325 2.47 -12.51 -3.20
N THR A 326 1.94 -11.40 -3.72
CA THR A 326 0.68 -11.41 -4.45
C THR A 326 0.95 -11.84 -5.88
N ILE A 327 0.13 -12.75 -6.39
CA ILE A 327 0.22 -13.30 -7.73
C ILE A 327 -1.11 -13.08 -8.47
N PHE A 328 -1.04 -12.80 -9.76
CA PHE A 328 -2.22 -12.71 -10.63
C PHE A 328 -1.99 -13.55 -11.87
N ARG A 329 -2.85 -14.54 -12.12
CA ARG A 329 -2.78 -15.42 -13.29
C ARG A 329 -3.69 -14.91 -14.41
N GLN A 330 -3.13 -14.75 -15.61
CA GLN A 330 -3.86 -14.32 -16.80
C GLN A 330 -4.25 -15.53 -17.66
N ASP A 331 -5.51 -15.98 -17.55
CA ASP A 331 -6.05 -17.18 -18.25
C ASP A 331 -6.81 -16.89 -19.57
N GLY A 332 -6.49 -15.79 -20.25
CA GLY A 332 -6.92 -15.56 -21.65
C GLY A 332 -8.34 -15.00 -21.89
N ALA A 333 -9.19 -14.81 -20.87
CA ALA A 333 -10.46 -14.09 -20.99
C ALA A 333 -10.40 -12.70 -20.31
N PRO A 334 -11.08 -11.65 -20.83
CA PRO A 334 -11.17 -10.37 -20.16
C PRO A 334 -12.05 -10.53 -18.93
N LEU A 335 -11.53 -10.06 -17.80
CA LEU A 335 -12.26 -10.06 -16.55
C LEU A 335 -12.95 -8.71 -16.47
N ASN A 336 -14.28 -8.72 -16.50
CA ASN A 336 -15.08 -7.51 -16.33
C ASN A 336 -14.65 -6.80 -15.03
N GLY A 337 -13.88 -5.72 -15.15
CA GLY A 337 -13.55 -4.81 -14.05
C GLY A 337 -12.08 -4.70 -13.64
N LEU A 338 -11.20 -5.68 -13.93
CA LEU A 338 -9.81 -5.72 -13.42
C LEU A 338 -8.74 -5.78 -14.52
N ASN A 339 -8.81 -4.86 -15.50
CA ASN A 339 -7.68 -4.65 -16.42
C ASN A 339 -6.53 -3.85 -15.77
N ASN A 340 -6.73 -3.37 -14.54
CA ASN A 340 -5.81 -2.51 -13.80
C ASN A 340 -5.61 -3.09 -12.41
N ILE A 341 -4.36 -3.36 -12.06
CA ILE A 341 -3.96 -3.77 -10.73
C ILE A 341 -3.10 -2.66 -10.15
N VAL A 342 -3.52 -2.09 -9.02
CA VAL A 342 -2.81 -1.00 -8.34
C VAL A 342 -2.30 -1.54 -7.02
N GLN A 343 -1.01 -1.39 -6.76
CA GLN A 343 -0.42 -1.72 -5.47
C GLN A 343 0.32 -0.52 -4.89
N ASP A 344 -0.22 0.06 -3.82
CA ASP A 344 0.34 1.20 -3.11
C ASP A 344 1.19 0.76 -1.90
N LEU A 345 1.08 -0.52 -1.51
CA LEU A 345 1.75 -1.11 -0.37
C LEU A 345 2.61 -2.29 -0.82
N PHE A 346 3.87 -2.00 -1.11
CA PHE A 346 4.84 -3.01 -1.51
C PHE A 346 6.04 -3.01 -0.57
N ARG A 347 6.58 -4.20 -0.29
CA ARG A 347 7.73 -4.37 0.61
C ARG A 347 9.05 -4.01 -0.06
N ALA A 348 9.18 -4.39 -1.32
CA ALA A 348 10.39 -4.20 -2.12
C ALA A 348 9.99 -3.67 -3.49
N GLY A 349 10.89 -2.94 -4.14
CA GLY A 349 10.58 -2.24 -5.38
C GLY A 349 10.63 -3.14 -6.62
N TRP A 350 10.16 -4.39 -6.56
CA TRP A 350 10.13 -5.25 -7.73
C TRP A 350 8.72 -5.59 -8.20
N GLN A 351 8.57 -5.75 -9.52
CA GLN A 351 7.41 -6.39 -10.12
C GLN A 351 7.91 -7.38 -11.18
N ALA A 352 7.26 -8.52 -11.30
CA ALA A 352 7.68 -9.57 -12.22
C ALA A 352 6.51 -10.16 -13.00
N ARG A 353 6.83 -10.69 -14.18
CA ARG A 353 5.91 -11.48 -15.00
C ARG A 353 6.58 -12.77 -15.47
N PHE A 354 6.02 -13.90 -15.06
CA PHE A 354 6.31 -15.21 -15.60
C PHE A 354 5.51 -15.44 -16.89
N TYR A 355 6.19 -15.82 -17.97
CA TYR A 355 5.59 -16.17 -19.26
C TYR A 355 5.54 -17.69 -19.40
N GLU A 356 4.35 -18.28 -19.26
CA GLU A 356 4.16 -19.74 -19.17
C GLU A 356 4.73 -20.49 -20.39
N LYS A 357 4.49 -19.96 -21.59
CA LYS A 357 4.98 -20.57 -22.85
C LYS A 357 6.49 -20.54 -22.99
N LEU A 358 7.14 -19.56 -22.37
CA LEU A 358 8.59 -19.35 -22.48
C LEU A 358 9.34 -20.03 -21.34
N GLY A 359 8.67 -20.31 -20.23
CA GLY A 359 9.31 -20.73 -18.98
C GLY A 359 10.28 -19.67 -18.45
N MET A 360 9.97 -18.39 -18.63
CA MET A 360 10.86 -17.29 -18.23
C MET A 360 10.13 -16.20 -17.44
N SER A 361 10.81 -15.60 -16.47
CA SER A 361 10.32 -14.45 -15.71
C SER A 361 11.04 -13.18 -16.11
N LEU A 362 10.29 -12.18 -16.58
CA LEU A 362 10.74 -10.81 -16.76
C LEU A 362 10.54 -10.05 -15.44
N VAL A 363 11.64 -9.66 -14.80
CA VAL A 363 11.65 -9.01 -13.50
C VAL A 363 12.16 -7.58 -13.66
N PHE A 364 11.47 -6.64 -13.02
CA PHE A 364 11.90 -5.27 -12.92
C PHE A 364 12.10 -4.92 -11.45
N GLU A 365 13.26 -4.36 -11.10
CA GLU A 365 13.67 -4.01 -9.74
C GLU A 365 13.97 -2.51 -9.66
N TYR A 366 13.47 -1.85 -8.63
CA TYR A 366 13.58 -0.41 -8.34
C TYR A 366 13.83 -0.22 -6.85
N ASP A 367 14.34 0.96 -6.48
CA ASP A 367 14.39 1.35 -5.07
C ASP A 367 12.96 1.62 -4.55
N ALA A 368 12.55 0.87 -3.54
CA ALA A 368 11.23 1.01 -2.93
C ALA A 368 11.03 2.39 -2.26
N ALA A 369 12.11 3.04 -1.80
CA ALA A 369 12.04 4.35 -1.17
C ALA A 369 11.57 5.44 -2.16
N ASP A 370 11.88 5.27 -3.45
CA ASP A 370 11.59 6.26 -4.50
C ASP A 370 10.22 6.06 -5.17
N VAL A 371 9.60 4.90 -4.97
CA VAL A 371 8.29 4.56 -5.54
C VAL A 371 7.19 4.80 -4.51
N ARG A 372 6.04 5.32 -4.96
CA ARG A 372 4.82 5.42 -4.15
C ARG A 372 3.75 4.40 -4.52
N ARG A 373 3.76 3.91 -5.75
CA ARG A 373 2.72 3.04 -6.31
C ARG A 373 3.26 2.20 -7.45
N MET A 374 2.92 0.94 -7.44
CA MET A 374 3.02 0.01 -8.57
C MET A 374 1.68 -0.07 -9.29
N TYR A 375 1.70 -0.10 -10.61
CA TYR A 375 0.49 -0.23 -11.42
C TYR A 375 0.75 -1.20 -12.56
N THR A 376 -0.13 -2.18 -12.72
CA THR A 376 -0.09 -3.15 -13.80
C THR A 376 -1.38 -3.04 -14.62
N PHE A 377 -1.26 -2.78 -15.92
CA PHE A 377 -2.36 -2.94 -16.87
C PHE A 377 -2.27 -4.30 -17.54
N VAL A 378 -3.31 -5.12 -17.42
CA VAL A 378 -3.39 -6.44 -18.04
C VAL A 378 -4.09 -6.31 -19.39
N GLY A 379 -3.31 -6.31 -20.47
CA GLY A 379 -3.83 -6.29 -21.84
C GLY A 379 -4.20 -7.68 -22.33
N MET A 380 -5.25 -7.77 -23.18
CA MET A 380 -5.53 -8.98 -23.96
C MET A 380 -4.83 -8.92 -25.30
N ALA A 381 -4.22 -10.03 -25.73
CA ALA A 381 -3.64 -10.15 -27.07
C ALA A 381 -4.63 -9.69 -28.16
N PRO A 382 -4.23 -8.80 -29.09
CA PRO A 382 -2.86 -8.33 -29.35
C PRO A 382 -2.45 -7.04 -28.61
N SER A 383 -3.21 -6.56 -27.63
CA SER A 383 -2.95 -5.32 -26.89
C SER A 383 -1.89 -5.51 -25.81
N ALA A 384 -0.83 -4.69 -25.81
CA ALA A 384 0.23 -4.76 -24.80
C ALA A 384 -0.26 -4.53 -23.35
N SER A 385 0.33 -5.27 -22.41
CA SER A 385 0.22 -5.01 -20.97
C SER A 385 1.18 -3.87 -20.56
N SER A 386 1.01 -3.30 -19.38
CA SER A 386 2.03 -2.44 -18.77
C SER A 386 2.33 -2.82 -17.32
N MET A 387 3.56 -2.57 -16.90
CA MET A 387 4.00 -2.58 -15.51
C MET A 387 4.69 -1.24 -15.25
N GLU A 388 4.20 -0.49 -14.28
CA GLU A 388 4.52 0.91 -14.08
C GLU A 388 4.84 1.20 -12.61
N TRP A 389 5.75 2.15 -12.39
CA TRP A 389 6.08 2.68 -11.07
C TRP A 389 5.81 4.17 -11.04
N TYR A 390 4.89 4.60 -10.20
CA TYR A 390 4.70 6.01 -9.89
C TYR A 390 5.70 6.38 -8.81
N CYS A 391 6.55 7.36 -9.10
CA CYS A 391 7.57 7.82 -8.17
C CYS A 391 6.96 8.77 -7.13
N ARG A 392 7.61 8.90 -5.97
CA ARG A 392 7.30 9.96 -5.00
C ARG A 392 7.60 11.32 -5.63
N GLU A 393 6.81 12.34 -5.28
CA GLU A 393 7.08 13.70 -5.70
C GLU A 393 8.45 14.14 -5.16
N ILE A 394 9.25 14.75 -6.03
CA ILE A 394 10.55 15.32 -5.64
C ILE A 394 10.52 16.82 -5.81
N THR A 395 11.21 17.52 -4.91
CA THR A 395 11.47 18.96 -5.02
C THR A 395 12.98 19.12 -5.22
N LEU A 396 13.39 19.80 -6.30
CA LEU A 396 14.80 20.05 -6.63
C LEU A 396 15.08 21.55 -6.62
N ALA A 397 15.90 22.00 -5.68
CA ALA A 397 16.47 23.35 -5.70
C ALA A 397 17.44 23.51 -6.90
N PRO A 398 17.77 24.75 -7.32
CA PRO A 398 18.81 24.97 -8.32
C PRO A 398 20.09 24.22 -7.97
N THR A 399 20.71 23.57 -8.95
CA THR A 399 21.88 22.68 -8.87
C THR A 399 21.68 21.33 -8.19
N GLU A 400 20.53 21.09 -7.56
CA GLU A 400 20.23 19.82 -6.92
C GLU A 400 19.99 18.71 -7.96
N SER A 401 20.38 17.48 -7.61
CA SER A 401 20.16 16.32 -8.46
C SER A 401 19.62 15.12 -7.68
N LYS A 402 18.71 14.37 -8.30
CA LYS A 402 18.22 13.09 -7.81
C LYS A 402 18.51 12.00 -8.83
N GLU A 403 19.02 10.87 -8.38
CA GLU A 403 19.31 9.70 -9.21
C GLU A 403 18.41 8.53 -8.80
N TYR A 404 17.95 7.78 -9.80
CA TYR A 404 17.17 6.55 -9.67
C TYR A 404 17.89 5.43 -10.39
N THR A 405 17.89 4.24 -9.79
CA THR A 405 18.40 3.03 -10.43
C THR A 405 17.31 2.00 -10.57
N ALA A 406 17.30 1.32 -11.72
CA ALA A 406 16.43 0.21 -12.01
C ALA A 406 17.20 -0.94 -12.64
N THR A 407 16.75 -2.16 -12.41
CA THR A 407 17.30 -3.35 -13.06
C THR A 407 16.20 -4.11 -13.78
N ILE A 408 16.46 -4.55 -15.01
CA ILE A 408 15.62 -5.48 -15.75
C ILE A 408 16.36 -6.81 -15.82
N ARG A 409 15.70 -7.87 -15.37
CA ARG A 409 16.26 -9.22 -15.30
C ARG A 409 15.38 -10.19 -16.06
N LEU A 410 16.00 -11.15 -16.73
CA LEU A 410 15.31 -12.29 -17.31
C LEU A 410 15.82 -13.57 -16.64
N LEU A 411 14.92 -14.33 -16.04
CA LEU A 411 15.22 -15.56 -15.29
C LEU A 411 14.63 -16.76 -16.03
N ASP A 412 15.38 -17.85 -16.13
CA ASP A 412 15.08 -19.03 -16.94
C ASP A 412 14.56 -20.24 -16.16
N GLU A 413 14.72 -20.26 -14.83
CA GLU A 413 14.17 -21.32 -13.97
C GLU A 413 13.76 -20.76 -12.61
N GLN A 414 12.46 -20.46 -12.44
CA GLN A 414 11.82 -20.35 -11.14
C GLN A 414 10.44 -21.00 -11.21
N THR A 415 9.84 -21.19 -10.03
CA THR A 415 8.43 -21.52 -9.78
C THR A 415 7.46 -20.79 -10.71
N GLN A 416 6.16 -21.14 -10.69
CA GLN A 416 5.13 -20.51 -11.54
C GLN A 416 5.03 -18.96 -11.47
N PHE A 417 5.81 -18.30 -10.60
CA PHE A 417 5.95 -16.86 -10.41
C PHE A 417 7.32 -16.54 -9.76
N TYR A 418 7.71 -15.26 -9.74
CA TYR A 418 8.96 -14.80 -9.10
C TYR A 418 8.73 -14.42 -7.64
N ALA A 419 9.65 -14.86 -6.77
CA ALA A 419 9.76 -14.41 -5.39
C ALA A 419 11.24 -14.24 -5.04
N ASP A 420 11.60 -13.06 -4.54
CA ASP A 420 12.95 -12.80 -4.01
C ASP A 420 13.24 -13.73 -2.79
N PRO A 421 14.50 -13.82 -2.31
CA PRO A 421 14.84 -14.68 -1.17
C PRO A 421 14.03 -14.40 0.10
N TYR A 422 13.55 -13.18 0.30
CA TYR A 422 12.71 -12.81 1.43
C TYR A 422 11.23 -13.16 1.19
N GLY A 423 10.78 -13.18 -0.07
CA GLY A 423 9.43 -13.54 -0.50
C GLY A 423 9.20 -15.06 -0.51
N GLN A 424 10.26 -15.85 -0.62
CA GLN A 424 10.19 -17.31 -0.49
C GLN A 424 9.70 -17.78 0.89
N LYS A 425 9.83 -16.93 1.92
CA LYS A 425 9.33 -17.21 3.28
C LYS A 425 7.91 -16.67 3.53
N GLN A 426 7.39 -15.86 2.61
CA GLN A 426 6.04 -15.31 2.70
C GLN A 426 5.04 -16.29 2.11
N ASN A 427 3.78 -16.18 2.53
CA ASN A 427 2.70 -16.90 1.89
C ASN A 427 2.36 -16.24 0.53
N PHE A 428 1.70 -17.00 -0.35
CA PHE A 428 1.27 -16.54 -1.67
C PHE A 428 -0.23 -16.23 -1.66
N GLU A 429 -0.60 -15.09 -2.25
CA GLU A 429 -2.00 -14.69 -2.40
C GLU A 429 -2.33 -14.57 -3.88
N ALA A 430 -3.25 -15.41 -4.36
CA ALA A 430 -3.75 -15.31 -5.72
C ALA A 430 -4.86 -14.26 -5.80
N ILE A 431 -4.71 -13.29 -6.69
CA ILE A 431 -5.81 -12.44 -7.13
C ILE A 431 -6.67 -13.26 -8.08
N GLU A 432 -7.78 -13.76 -7.58
CA GLU A 432 -8.82 -14.36 -8.40
C GLU A 432 -9.80 -13.26 -8.83
N PRO A 433 -10.08 -13.15 -10.14
CA PRO A 433 -10.96 -12.13 -10.67
C PRO A 433 -12.41 -12.59 -10.65
N ILE A 434 -13.28 -11.79 -10.02
CA ILE A 434 -14.63 -12.24 -9.65
C ILE A 434 -15.66 -11.23 -10.08
N LYS A 435 -16.74 -11.71 -10.68
CA LYS A 435 -17.90 -10.87 -10.97
C LYS A 435 -18.60 -10.56 -9.65
N MET A 436 -18.49 -9.30 -9.23
CA MET A 436 -19.18 -8.84 -8.02
C MET A 436 -20.69 -8.70 -8.27
N PRO A 437 -21.54 -9.01 -7.27
CA PRO A 437 -22.97 -8.74 -7.37
C PRO A 437 -23.26 -7.24 -7.37
N THR A 438 -24.48 -6.82 -7.71
CA THR A 438 -24.86 -5.41 -7.56
C THR A 438 -24.80 -5.02 -6.08
N PRO A 439 -24.12 -3.92 -5.70
CA PRO A 439 -24.14 -3.45 -4.32
C PRO A 439 -25.57 -3.21 -3.82
N PRO A 440 -25.86 -3.53 -2.55
CA PRO A 440 -27.13 -3.15 -1.95
C PRO A 440 -27.27 -1.62 -1.94
N ALA A 441 -28.52 -1.14 -1.93
CA ALA A 441 -28.78 0.28 -1.74
C ALA A 441 -28.15 0.77 -0.42
N GLU A 442 -27.55 1.97 -0.45
CA GLU A 442 -26.93 2.54 0.73
C GLU A 442 -28.00 2.90 1.77
N SER A 443 -27.86 2.36 2.97
CA SER A 443 -28.72 2.65 4.11
C SER A 443 -27.95 3.47 5.15
N PRO A 444 -28.56 4.48 5.76
CA PRO A 444 -27.92 5.22 6.84
C PRO A 444 -27.62 4.28 8.01
N LEU A 445 -26.52 4.55 8.72
CA LEU A 445 -26.22 3.81 9.93
C LEU A 445 -27.27 4.08 11.01
N PRO A 446 -27.57 3.08 11.86
CA PRO A 446 -28.44 3.27 13.01
C PRO A 446 -27.98 4.44 13.90
N PRO A 447 -28.89 5.20 14.54
CA PRO A 447 -28.54 6.39 15.33
C PRO A 447 -27.51 6.15 16.45
N GLN A 448 -27.42 4.93 16.97
CA GLN A 448 -26.43 4.53 17.97
C GLN A 448 -24.96 4.55 17.50
N PHE A 449 -24.70 4.72 16.21
CA PHE A 449 -23.34 4.97 15.69
C PHE A 449 -22.99 6.46 15.66
N LYS A 450 -23.99 7.35 15.80
CA LYS A 450 -23.77 8.79 15.83
C LYS A 450 -23.01 9.16 17.10
N ASP A 451 -22.03 10.06 16.97
CA ASP A 451 -21.21 10.59 18.07
C ASP A 451 -20.47 9.51 18.90
N TYR A 452 -20.37 8.29 18.38
CA TYR A 452 -19.83 7.13 19.09
C TYR A 452 -18.61 6.57 18.35
N PHE A 453 -17.42 6.86 18.86
CA PHE A 453 -16.18 6.28 18.34
C PHE A 453 -15.96 4.93 19.00
N ILE A 454 -15.90 3.86 18.21
CA ILE A 454 -15.69 2.52 18.77
C ILE A 454 -14.24 2.38 19.19
N PHE A 455 -14.00 2.05 20.45
CA PHE A 455 -12.72 1.56 20.93
C PHE A 455 -12.98 0.22 21.62
N SER A 456 -12.70 -0.88 20.90
CA SER A 456 -13.18 -2.21 21.28
C SER A 456 -12.09 -3.27 21.33
N ALA A 457 -12.20 -4.20 22.28
CA ALA A 457 -11.31 -5.35 22.40
C ALA A 457 -12.03 -6.57 22.97
N GLY A 458 -11.41 -7.73 22.77
CA GLY A 458 -12.06 -9.03 22.99
C GLY A 458 -11.82 -9.61 24.34
N THR A 459 -12.68 -10.56 24.71
CA THR A 459 -12.49 -11.39 25.90
C THR A 459 -11.93 -12.77 25.56
N GLY A 460 -11.23 -12.93 24.43
CA GLY A 460 -10.39 -14.09 24.15
C GLY A 460 -11.10 -15.42 23.84
N ASN A 461 -10.30 -16.43 23.48
CA ASN A 461 -10.80 -17.70 22.93
C ASN A 461 -10.50 -18.94 23.78
N LEU A 462 -9.49 -18.89 24.66
CA LEU A 462 -9.03 -20.03 25.47
C LEU A 462 -8.41 -19.51 26.78
N PHE A 463 -8.86 -20.04 27.91
CA PHE A 463 -8.31 -19.69 29.22
C PHE A 463 -7.81 -20.90 29.98
N GLN A 464 -6.74 -20.70 30.76
CA GLN A 464 -6.29 -21.66 31.75
C GLN A 464 -7.16 -21.63 33.01
N PRO A 465 -7.39 -22.80 33.65
CA PRO A 465 -8.03 -22.88 34.96
C PRO A 465 -7.39 -21.97 36.02
N GLU A 466 -6.05 -21.84 36.02
CA GLU A 466 -5.28 -21.00 36.97
C GLU A 466 -5.73 -19.56 36.96
N ILE A 467 -6.11 -19.03 35.80
CA ILE A 467 -6.59 -17.66 35.65
C ILE A 467 -7.97 -17.52 36.27
N GLY A 468 -8.78 -18.58 36.27
CA GLY A 468 -10.03 -18.64 37.00
C GLY A 468 -9.86 -18.83 38.52
N GLY A 469 -8.62 -18.85 39.02
CA GLY A 469 -8.29 -19.15 40.41
C GLY A 469 -8.35 -20.65 40.75
N TYR A 470 -8.25 -21.53 39.75
CA TYR A 470 -8.36 -22.98 39.92
C TYR A 470 -7.02 -23.69 39.71
N PHE A 471 -6.66 -24.56 40.66
CA PHE A 471 -5.42 -25.34 40.64
C PHE A 471 -5.64 -26.80 40.20
N THR A 472 -6.86 -27.15 39.79
CA THR A 472 -7.24 -28.46 39.26
C THR A 472 -8.03 -28.28 37.96
N ASN A 473 -8.14 -29.36 37.16
CA ASN A 473 -9.00 -29.36 35.99
C ASN A 473 -10.46 -29.17 36.41
N VAL A 474 -10.95 -27.96 36.27
CA VAL A 474 -12.37 -27.62 36.33
C VAL A 474 -12.92 -27.53 34.91
N GLY A 475 -14.20 -27.83 34.72
CA GLY A 475 -14.84 -27.71 33.41
C GLY A 475 -14.70 -26.30 32.85
N THR A 476 -14.38 -26.18 31.56
CA THR A 476 -14.09 -24.92 30.85
C THR A 476 -15.15 -23.84 31.08
N MET A 477 -16.43 -24.23 31.21
CA MET A 477 -17.52 -23.29 31.46
C MET A 477 -17.45 -22.60 32.82
N LYS A 478 -16.96 -23.29 33.84
CA LYS A 478 -16.76 -22.73 35.18
C LYS A 478 -15.62 -21.70 35.19
N VAL A 479 -14.58 -21.96 34.39
CA VAL A 479 -13.46 -21.03 34.17
C VAL A 479 -13.95 -19.75 33.49
N TYR A 480 -14.75 -19.87 32.43
CA TYR A 480 -15.33 -18.72 31.72
C TYR A 480 -16.19 -17.81 32.62
N LYS A 481 -16.98 -18.39 33.53
CA LYS A 481 -17.84 -17.63 34.45
C LYS A 481 -17.05 -16.64 35.33
N ASN A 482 -15.82 -16.98 35.73
CA ASN A 482 -15.01 -16.12 36.61
C ASN A 482 -14.14 -15.13 35.83
N ILE A 483 -13.55 -15.56 34.70
CA ILE A 483 -12.58 -14.73 33.97
C ILE A 483 -13.25 -13.59 33.21
N GLN A 484 -14.45 -13.82 32.66
CA GLN A 484 -15.13 -12.83 31.82
C GLN A 484 -15.42 -11.51 32.55
N PRO A 485 -16.01 -11.52 33.76
CA PRO A 485 -16.15 -10.30 34.56
C PRO A 485 -14.85 -9.55 34.75
N ARG A 486 -13.75 -10.28 35.04
CA ARG A 486 -12.43 -9.66 35.23
C ARG A 486 -11.97 -8.96 33.97
N LEU A 487 -12.01 -9.64 32.82
CA LEU A 487 -11.62 -9.03 31.55
C LEU A 487 -12.46 -7.81 31.21
N VAL A 488 -13.76 -7.82 31.48
CA VAL A 488 -14.59 -6.61 31.32
C VAL A 488 -14.07 -5.46 32.17
N ARG A 489 -13.74 -5.71 33.45
CA ARG A 489 -13.17 -4.67 34.33
C ARG A 489 -11.83 -4.17 33.81
N GLU A 490 -10.98 -5.08 33.32
CA GLU A 490 -9.67 -4.74 32.74
C GLU A 490 -9.81 -3.86 31.50
N LEU A 491 -10.73 -4.21 30.60
CA LEU A 491 -11.03 -3.42 29.41
C LEU A 491 -11.65 -2.05 29.77
N VAL A 492 -12.60 -2.01 30.72
CA VAL A 492 -13.16 -0.72 31.18
C VAL A 492 -12.08 0.16 31.80
N ASN A 493 -11.17 -0.41 32.60
CA ASN A 493 -10.03 0.31 33.15
C ASN A 493 -9.06 0.82 32.05
N GLY A 494 -8.98 0.09 30.94
CA GLY A 494 -8.28 0.45 29.70
C GLY A 494 -9.01 1.44 28.80
N TYR A 495 -10.11 2.07 29.26
CA TYR A 495 -10.96 3.00 28.49
C TYR A 495 -11.70 2.37 27.29
N PHE A 496 -11.78 1.05 27.21
CA PHE A 496 -12.62 0.40 26.20
C PHE A 496 -14.09 0.69 26.46
N ASN A 497 -14.75 1.28 25.47
CA ASN A 497 -16.18 1.58 25.53
C ASN A 497 -17.04 0.47 24.94
N THR A 498 -16.41 -0.50 24.27
CA THR A 498 -17.10 -1.57 23.55
C THR A 498 -16.35 -2.90 23.73
N ILE A 499 -17.07 -4.01 23.90
CA ILE A 499 -16.48 -5.35 24.07
C ILE A 499 -16.74 -6.17 22.80
N TYR A 500 -15.67 -6.70 22.20
CA TYR A 500 -15.65 -7.37 20.90
C TYR A 500 -14.47 -8.35 20.75
N PRO A 501 -14.61 -9.62 20.33
CA PRO A 501 -15.84 -10.36 20.17
C PRO A 501 -16.42 -10.81 21.51
N PHE A 502 -17.74 -10.90 21.57
CA PHE A 502 -18.46 -11.49 22.69
C PHE A 502 -19.22 -12.76 22.26
N ARG A 503 -18.85 -13.92 22.82
CA ARG A 503 -19.20 -15.27 22.30
C ARG A 503 -20.54 -15.83 22.81
N ILE A 504 -21.65 -15.12 22.65
CA ILE A 504 -22.98 -15.61 23.09
C ILE A 504 -23.63 -16.67 22.21
N PHE A 505 -23.09 -16.90 21.02
CA PHE A 505 -23.65 -17.86 20.08
C PHE A 505 -23.31 -19.32 20.41
N LEU A 506 -22.63 -19.58 21.52
CA LEU A 506 -22.45 -20.92 22.08
C LEU A 506 -23.42 -21.08 23.25
N GLU A 507 -24.47 -21.90 23.09
CA GLU A 507 -25.51 -22.08 24.12
C GLU A 507 -24.96 -22.44 25.51
N PRO A 508 -24.00 -23.40 25.66
CA PRO A 508 -23.42 -23.68 26.97
C PRO A 508 -22.74 -22.46 27.60
N TYR A 509 -22.16 -21.59 26.77
CA TYR A 509 -21.56 -20.34 27.21
C TYR A 509 -22.60 -19.36 27.70
N LEU A 510 -23.61 -19.07 26.91
CA LEU A 510 -24.69 -18.17 27.31
C LEU A 510 -25.34 -18.63 28.64
N LEU A 511 -25.61 -19.93 28.77
CA LEU A 511 -26.17 -20.51 29.99
C LEU A 511 -25.23 -20.41 31.19
N SER A 512 -23.91 -20.53 31.00
CA SER A 512 -22.93 -20.36 32.08
C SER A 512 -22.91 -18.94 32.67
N GLN A 513 -23.36 -17.94 31.90
CA GLN A 513 -23.40 -16.54 32.30
C GLN A 513 -24.71 -16.14 33.01
N LYS A 514 -25.68 -17.05 33.11
CA LYS A 514 -26.98 -16.76 33.73
C LYS A 514 -26.82 -16.44 35.21
N THR A 515 -27.47 -15.37 35.66
CA THR A 515 -27.46 -14.94 37.06
C THR A 515 -28.69 -15.50 37.80
N PRO A 516 -28.64 -15.62 39.14
CA PRO A 516 -29.79 -16.05 39.93
C PRO A 516 -31.03 -15.16 39.73
N GLU A 517 -30.82 -13.88 39.39
CA GLU A 517 -31.88 -12.87 39.20
C GLU A 517 -32.52 -12.93 37.80
N GLY A 518 -32.16 -13.92 36.97
CA GLY A 518 -32.70 -14.09 35.62
C GLY A 518 -32.06 -13.19 34.56
N GLY A 519 -30.94 -12.55 34.89
CA GLY A 519 -30.09 -11.80 33.95
C GLY A 519 -28.92 -12.63 33.42
N TYR A 520 -28.02 -11.94 32.73
CA TYR A 520 -26.78 -12.49 32.21
C TYR A 520 -25.63 -11.59 32.63
N LEU A 521 -24.66 -12.17 33.33
CA LEU A 521 -23.58 -11.48 34.02
C LEU A 521 -22.90 -10.41 33.16
N ILE A 522 -22.55 -10.75 31.94
CA ILE A 522 -21.91 -9.85 30.98
C ILE A 522 -22.82 -8.70 30.50
N GLY A 523 -24.13 -8.94 30.31
CA GLY A 523 -25.08 -7.89 29.96
C GLY A 523 -25.30 -6.93 31.12
N ASP A 524 -25.34 -7.45 32.35
CA ASP A 524 -25.44 -6.66 33.57
C ASP A 524 -24.19 -5.81 33.79
N LEU A 525 -23.00 -6.37 33.56
CA LEU A 525 -21.73 -5.63 33.60
C LEU A 525 -21.67 -4.55 32.51
N ALA A 526 -22.16 -4.85 31.29
CA ALA A 526 -22.20 -3.89 30.21
C ALA A 526 -23.09 -2.68 30.54
N ARG A 527 -24.23 -2.90 31.20
CA ARG A 527 -25.07 -1.82 31.73
C ARG A 527 -24.40 -1.08 32.87
N LYS A 528 -23.81 -1.80 33.82
CA LYS A 528 -23.14 -1.24 34.99
C LYS A 528 -22.02 -0.26 34.62
N TYR A 529 -21.18 -0.63 33.67
CA TYR A 529 -20.05 0.19 33.21
C TYR A 529 -20.37 1.03 31.97
N ASP A 530 -21.64 1.03 31.55
CA ASP A 530 -22.10 1.77 30.38
C ASP A 530 -21.25 1.52 29.11
N VAL A 531 -20.94 0.25 28.83
CA VAL A 531 -20.20 -0.19 27.63
C VAL A 531 -21.13 -0.92 26.65
N LYS A 532 -20.76 -0.90 25.36
CA LYS A 532 -21.48 -1.60 24.29
C LYS A 532 -20.92 -3.01 24.08
N LEU A 533 -21.74 -3.88 23.51
CA LEU A 533 -21.41 -5.26 23.18
C LEU A 533 -21.51 -5.48 21.67
N ILE A 534 -20.50 -6.15 21.12
CA ILE A 534 -20.52 -6.68 19.75
C ILE A 534 -20.46 -8.21 19.85
N PRO A 535 -21.61 -8.89 19.85
CA PRO A 535 -21.63 -10.34 19.78
C PRO A 535 -21.00 -10.82 18.47
N ALA A 536 -20.25 -11.91 18.53
CA ALA A 536 -19.58 -12.47 17.38
C ALA A 536 -19.70 -14.00 17.31
N THR A 537 -20.01 -14.49 16.12
CA THR A 537 -19.78 -15.87 15.70
C THR A 537 -19.43 -15.89 14.24
N ILE A 538 -18.61 -16.86 13.84
CA ILE A 538 -18.27 -17.06 12.44
C ILE A 538 -19.47 -17.76 11.79
N PHE A 539 -20.38 -16.97 11.22
CA PHE A 539 -21.52 -17.46 10.44
C PHE A 539 -21.06 -17.99 9.09
N MET A 540 -20.05 -17.37 8.50
CA MET A 540 -19.49 -17.70 7.20
C MET A 540 -17.97 -17.68 7.26
N VAL A 541 -17.33 -18.53 6.46
CA VAL A 541 -15.88 -18.61 6.28
C VAL A 541 -15.49 -18.40 4.82
N ARG A 542 -14.21 -18.07 4.55
CA ARG A 542 -13.68 -17.85 3.20
C ARG A 542 -14.00 -18.93 2.16
N LYS A 543 -14.15 -20.19 2.59
CA LYS A 543 -14.45 -21.33 1.71
C LYS A 543 -15.93 -21.44 1.30
N ASP A 544 -16.80 -20.61 1.87
CA ASP A 544 -18.22 -20.59 1.52
C ASP A 544 -18.41 -19.71 0.27
N LEU A 545 -18.44 -20.35 -0.90
CA LEU A 545 -18.46 -19.68 -2.20
C LEU A 545 -19.78 -19.86 -2.96
N ASP A 546 -20.49 -20.96 -2.70
CA ASP A 546 -21.74 -21.31 -3.37
C ASP A 546 -22.93 -20.98 -2.45
N VAL A 547 -23.78 -20.06 -2.91
CA VAL A 547 -24.95 -19.58 -2.16
C VAL A 547 -25.94 -20.70 -1.88
N ASP A 548 -26.29 -21.49 -2.88
CA ASP A 548 -27.32 -22.51 -2.75
C ASP A 548 -26.85 -23.63 -1.82
N LYS A 549 -25.60 -24.06 -1.99
CA LYS A 549 -24.98 -25.04 -1.09
C LYS A 549 -24.88 -24.51 0.33
N TYR A 550 -24.41 -23.28 0.53
CA TYR A 550 -24.33 -22.67 1.86
C TYR A 550 -25.70 -22.61 2.53
N MET A 551 -26.73 -22.19 1.79
CA MET A 551 -28.10 -22.08 2.31
C MET A 551 -28.74 -23.43 2.62
N GLN A 552 -28.38 -24.50 1.92
CA GLN A 552 -28.89 -25.85 2.16
C GLN A 552 -28.14 -26.58 3.29
N GLU A 553 -26.82 -26.43 3.37
CA GLU A 553 -25.96 -27.26 4.23
C GLU A 553 -25.47 -26.54 5.49
N GLU A 554 -25.04 -25.28 5.37
CA GLU A 554 -24.35 -24.55 6.45
C GLU A 554 -25.29 -23.61 7.22
N TRP A 555 -26.12 -22.83 6.53
CA TRP A 555 -27.08 -21.92 7.18
C TRP A 555 -27.99 -22.63 8.19
N PRO A 556 -28.59 -23.81 7.92
CA PRO A 556 -29.44 -24.48 8.90
C PRO A 556 -28.71 -24.85 10.21
N LYS A 557 -27.40 -25.11 10.15
CA LYS A 557 -26.58 -25.37 11.35
C LYS A 557 -26.42 -24.09 12.17
N LYS A 558 -26.22 -22.95 11.50
CA LYS A 558 -26.06 -21.64 12.15
C LYS A 558 -27.38 -21.06 12.65
N ARG A 559 -28.45 -21.25 11.89
CA ARG A 559 -29.81 -20.78 12.16
C ARG A 559 -30.33 -21.29 13.51
N ARG A 560 -30.04 -22.56 13.84
CA ARG A 560 -30.40 -23.15 15.15
C ARG A 560 -29.90 -22.34 16.34
N PHE A 561 -28.75 -21.67 16.23
CA PHE A 561 -28.22 -20.84 17.32
C PHE A 561 -28.99 -19.53 17.47
N VAL A 562 -29.37 -18.88 16.36
CA VAL A 562 -30.11 -17.62 16.43
C VAL A 562 -31.60 -17.83 16.72
N GLU A 563 -32.14 -19.02 16.42
CA GLU A 563 -33.48 -19.46 16.83
C GLU A 563 -33.57 -19.86 18.31
N ASN A 564 -32.44 -20.02 19.00
CA ASN A 564 -32.42 -20.42 20.40
C ASN A 564 -33.13 -19.37 21.28
N GLN A 565 -34.07 -19.82 22.11
CA GLN A 565 -34.89 -18.91 22.93
C GLN A 565 -34.07 -18.13 23.97
N GLU A 566 -33.03 -18.73 24.57
CA GLU A 566 -32.17 -18.03 25.53
C GLU A 566 -31.35 -16.93 24.83
N PHE A 567 -30.90 -17.18 23.60
CA PHE A 567 -30.23 -16.16 22.79
C PHE A 567 -31.18 -14.99 22.46
N GLN A 568 -32.41 -15.29 22.04
CA GLN A 568 -33.42 -14.26 21.77
C GLN A 568 -33.79 -13.47 23.05
N ASN A 569 -33.86 -14.14 24.20
CA ASN A 569 -34.09 -13.49 25.49
C ASN A 569 -32.94 -12.52 25.83
N PHE A 570 -31.69 -12.94 25.64
CA PHE A 570 -30.52 -12.08 25.83
C PHE A 570 -30.57 -10.84 24.93
N LEU A 571 -30.83 -11.03 23.62
CA LEU A 571 -30.91 -9.91 22.66
C LEU A 571 -31.97 -8.90 23.07
N LYS A 572 -33.16 -9.37 23.45
CA LYS A 572 -34.26 -8.52 23.91
C LYS A 572 -33.93 -7.82 25.23
N GLN A 573 -33.33 -8.54 26.17
CA GLN A 573 -33.04 -8.01 27.49
C GLN A 573 -31.96 -6.93 27.46
N TYR A 574 -30.98 -6.99 26.55
CA TYR A 574 -29.85 -6.06 26.47
C TYR A 574 -29.73 -5.36 25.12
N GLU A 575 -30.85 -5.13 24.43
CA GLU A 575 -30.87 -4.48 23.11
C GLU A 575 -30.21 -3.10 23.12
N ASP A 576 -30.29 -2.39 24.26
CA ASP A 576 -29.68 -1.08 24.50
C ASP A 576 -28.14 -1.13 24.55
N ARG A 577 -27.56 -2.32 24.70
CA ARG A 577 -26.11 -2.54 24.76
C ARG A 577 -25.55 -3.08 23.45
N ILE A 578 -26.36 -3.65 22.56
CA ILE A 578 -25.85 -4.34 21.37
C ILE A 578 -25.65 -3.34 20.22
N GLN A 579 -24.39 -3.16 19.81
CA GLN A 579 -24.03 -2.20 18.76
C GLN A 579 -24.22 -2.76 17.35
N CYS A 580 -23.75 -3.99 17.11
CA CYS A 580 -23.79 -4.71 15.85
C CYS A 580 -23.50 -6.19 16.10
N VAL A 581 -23.61 -7.03 15.06
CA VAL A 581 -23.19 -8.43 15.10
C VAL A 581 -22.04 -8.63 14.14
N PHE A 582 -20.97 -9.25 14.63
CA PHE A 582 -19.85 -9.67 13.80
C PHE A 582 -20.14 -11.02 13.15
N THR A 583 -19.96 -11.12 11.83
CA THR A 583 -20.51 -12.24 11.05
C THR A 583 -19.51 -13.15 10.37
N ALA A 584 -18.32 -12.66 10.04
CA ALA A 584 -17.33 -13.42 9.28
C ALA A 584 -15.91 -12.91 9.53
N ASP A 585 -14.95 -13.78 9.28
CA ASP A 585 -13.52 -13.56 9.51
C ASP A 585 -12.77 -13.47 8.18
N GLU A 586 -12.21 -12.30 7.90
CA GLU A 586 -11.39 -11.92 6.74
C GLU A 586 -11.89 -12.37 5.37
N ILE A 587 -13.20 -12.28 5.09
CA ILE A 587 -13.77 -12.73 3.82
C ILE A 587 -13.27 -11.91 2.61
N LEU A 588 -13.33 -12.52 1.43
CA LEU A 588 -12.84 -11.96 0.18
C LEU A 588 -13.99 -11.58 -0.76
N PRO A 589 -13.73 -10.83 -1.84
CA PRO A 589 -14.76 -10.44 -2.82
C PRO A 589 -15.62 -11.60 -3.35
N GLN A 590 -15.05 -12.81 -3.52
CA GLN A 590 -15.79 -14.04 -3.85
C GLN A 590 -16.96 -14.36 -2.93
N ASN A 591 -16.85 -14.00 -1.66
CA ASN A 591 -17.85 -14.35 -0.66
C ASN A 591 -19.03 -13.37 -0.65
N ALA A 592 -19.03 -12.32 -1.48
CA ALA A 592 -20.02 -11.25 -1.42
C ALA A 592 -21.46 -11.75 -1.55
N ASP A 593 -21.75 -12.67 -2.48
CA ASP A 593 -23.10 -13.21 -2.66
C ASP A 593 -23.58 -14.02 -1.45
N VAL A 594 -22.73 -14.91 -0.93
CA VAL A 594 -23.04 -15.71 0.27
C VAL A 594 -23.23 -14.79 1.48
N MET A 595 -22.35 -13.80 1.64
CA MET A 595 -22.42 -12.82 2.72
C MET A 595 -23.75 -12.07 2.69
N LEU A 596 -24.13 -11.49 1.54
CA LEU A 596 -25.35 -10.71 1.40
C LEU A 596 -26.59 -11.57 1.70
N ARG A 597 -26.63 -12.80 1.19
CA ARG A 597 -27.76 -13.70 1.46
C ARG A 597 -27.81 -14.10 2.93
N MET A 598 -26.68 -14.42 3.55
CA MET A 598 -26.60 -14.75 4.96
C MET A 598 -26.99 -13.57 5.86
N HIS A 599 -26.56 -12.35 5.54
CA HIS A 599 -26.95 -11.13 6.27
C HIS A 599 -28.46 -10.88 6.21
N GLN A 600 -29.09 -11.07 5.04
CA GLN A 600 -30.54 -10.97 4.88
C GLN A 600 -31.29 -11.98 5.75
N GLU A 601 -30.81 -13.22 5.83
CA GLU A 601 -31.43 -14.26 6.66
C GLU A 601 -31.19 -14.01 8.15
N LEU A 602 -29.97 -13.61 8.53
CA LEU A 602 -29.62 -13.27 9.92
C LEU A 602 -30.44 -12.10 10.44
N LYS A 603 -30.70 -11.09 9.61
CA LYS A 603 -31.44 -9.88 10.01
C LYS A 603 -32.86 -10.17 10.49
N LYS A 604 -33.48 -11.28 10.07
CA LYS A 604 -34.82 -11.73 10.51
C LYS A 604 -34.88 -12.07 12.01
N TYR A 605 -33.72 -12.31 12.64
CA TYR A 605 -33.60 -12.73 14.05
C TYR A 605 -32.94 -11.68 14.95
N MET A 606 -32.66 -10.49 14.42
CA MET A 606 -31.94 -9.43 15.12
C MET A 606 -32.84 -8.21 15.34
N PRO A 607 -32.63 -7.42 16.42
CA PRO A 607 -33.30 -6.13 16.57
C PRO A 607 -33.06 -5.21 15.36
N GLU A 608 -34.00 -4.30 15.11
CA GLU A 608 -34.00 -3.45 13.91
C GLU A 608 -32.73 -2.59 13.79
N HIS A 609 -32.20 -2.07 14.90
CA HIS A 609 -30.97 -1.27 14.93
C HIS A 609 -29.68 -2.10 14.84
N VAL A 610 -29.73 -3.42 15.04
CA VAL A 610 -28.53 -4.27 15.06
C VAL A 610 -28.17 -4.72 13.65
N ILE A 611 -27.03 -4.24 13.14
CA ILE A 611 -26.58 -4.54 11.78
C ILE A 611 -25.50 -5.65 11.77
N PRO A 612 -25.51 -6.55 10.78
CA PRO A 612 -24.42 -7.50 10.56
C PRO A 612 -23.23 -6.81 9.89
N ILE A 613 -22.02 -7.10 10.39
CA ILE A 613 -20.76 -6.54 9.88
C ILE A 613 -19.75 -7.67 9.74
N PRO A 614 -19.05 -7.82 8.60
CA PRO A 614 -17.89 -8.70 8.50
C PRO A 614 -16.63 -7.94 8.92
N TYR A 615 -15.61 -8.68 9.28
CA TYR A 615 -14.25 -8.16 9.34
C TYR A 615 -13.46 -8.63 8.14
N LEU A 616 -12.62 -7.74 7.64
CA LEU A 616 -11.98 -7.82 6.35
C LEU A 616 -10.50 -7.48 6.49
N ASN A 617 -9.73 -7.84 5.47
CA ASN A 617 -8.42 -7.25 5.30
C ASN A 617 -8.50 -5.82 4.78
N SER A 618 -7.61 -4.93 5.22
CA SER A 618 -7.55 -3.56 4.66
C SER A 618 -7.33 -3.55 3.14
N SER A 619 -6.76 -4.61 2.56
CA SER A 619 -6.64 -4.82 1.11
C SER A 619 -7.97 -5.11 0.41
N SER A 620 -9.00 -5.60 1.12
CA SER A 620 -10.29 -6.07 0.56
C SER A 620 -11.25 -4.92 0.22
N THR A 621 -10.73 -3.83 -0.35
CA THR A 621 -11.50 -2.59 -0.56
C THR A 621 -12.67 -2.74 -1.55
N ASP A 622 -12.69 -3.79 -2.37
CA ASP A 622 -13.83 -4.10 -3.26
C ASP A 622 -15.12 -4.44 -2.49
N LEU A 623 -15.01 -4.81 -1.21
CA LEU A 623 -16.16 -5.10 -0.35
C LEU A 623 -16.76 -3.84 0.29
N ILE A 624 -16.09 -2.68 0.22
CA ILE A 624 -16.57 -1.40 0.79
C ILE A 624 -18.02 -1.08 0.37
N PRO A 625 -18.45 -1.23 -0.90
CA PRO A 625 -19.83 -0.95 -1.30
C PRO A 625 -20.87 -1.88 -0.64
N TYR A 626 -20.47 -3.06 -0.18
CA TYR A 626 -21.36 -4.13 0.30
C TYR A 626 -21.52 -4.18 1.81
N VAL A 627 -20.68 -3.45 2.55
CA VAL A 627 -20.70 -3.43 4.02
C VAL A 627 -21.17 -2.06 4.53
N PRO A 628 -21.89 -2.02 5.68
CA PRO A 628 -22.30 -0.76 6.30
C PRO A 628 -21.14 -0.07 7.03
N VAL A 629 -20.16 -0.86 7.49
CA VAL A 629 -18.91 -0.42 8.12
C VAL A 629 -17.80 -1.29 7.56
N PHE A 630 -16.70 -0.69 7.14
CA PHE A 630 -15.52 -1.42 6.68
C PHE A 630 -14.53 -1.57 7.84
N ILE A 631 -14.31 -2.80 8.32
CA ILE A 631 -13.30 -3.10 9.35
C ILE A 631 -12.12 -3.76 8.66
N GLY A 632 -10.98 -3.06 8.56
CA GLY A 632 -9.76 -3.58 7.94
C GLY A 632 -8.69 -3.87 8.99
N ASP A 633 -8.15 -5.10 9.03
CA ASP A 633 -6.88 -5.34 9.73
C ASP A 633 -5.67 -4.86 8.94
N TRP A 634 -4.66 -4.48 9.72
CA TRP A 634 -3.35 -4.14 9.19
C TRP A 634 -2.27 -4.29 10.27
N TYR A 635 -1.27 -5.12 9.99
CA TYR A 635 -0.25 -5.53 10.96
C TYR A 635 1.18 -5.17 10.52
N PRO A 636 1.62 -3.91 10.70
CA PRO A 636 2.83 -3.42 10.06
C PRO A 636 4.13 -3.59 10.89
N ILE A 637 4.06 -4.18 12.09
CA ILE A 637 5.22 -4.37 12.95
C ILE A 637 5.75 -5.79 12.79
N LYS A 638 6.77 -5.94 11.95
CA LYS A 638 7.34 -7.24 11.58
C LYS A 638 8.81 -7.34 11.91
N ARG A 639 9.30 -8.58 11.94
CA ARG A 639 10.70 -8.89 12.18
C ARG A 639 11.57 -8.42 11.02
N ALA A 640 12.84 -8.17 11.30
CA ALA A 640 13.82 -7.67 10.33
C ALA A 640 13.97 -8.59 9.10
N ASN A 641 13.87 -9.91 9.30
CA ASN A 641 13.93 -10.92 8.24
C ASN A 641 12.64 -11.06 7.40
N SER A 642 11.55 -10.37 7.77
CA SER A 642 10.30 -10.35 7.02
C SER A 642 10.17 -9.02 6.26
N SER A 643 9.88 -7.92 6.96
CA SER A 643 9.73 -6.58 6.36
C SER A 643 10.06 -5.44 7.33
N GLY A 644 10.62 -5.74 8.50
CA GLY A 644 10.89 -4.73 9.53
C GLY A 644 9.63 -4.04 10.12
N ARG A 645 9.88 -3.09 11.02
CA ARG A 645 8.87 -2.40 11.82
C ARG A 645 8.44 -1.10 11.16
N ASN A 646 7.21 -1.00 10.63
CA ASN A 646 6.76 0.18 9.87
C ASN A 646 5.43 0.76 10.38
N PRO A 647 5.37 1.34 11.58
CA PRO A 647 4.12 1.95 12.10
C PRO A 647 3.58 3.09 11.20
N TRP A 648 4.44 3.77 10.43
CA TRP A 648 4.04 4.93 9.61
C TRP A 648 3.15 4.58 8.42
N CYS A 649 3.17 3.32 7.94
CA CYS A 649 2.34 2.93 6.79
C CYS A 649 0.84 2.88 7.11
N VAL A 650 0.45 2.94 8.39
CA VAL A 650 -0.97 3.01 8.80
C VAL A 650 -1.65 4.26 8.22
N TYR A 651 -1.00 5.42 8.24
CA TYR A 651 -1.59 6.66 7.72
C TYR A 651 -1.93 6.60 6.22
N PRO A 652 -0.97 6.34 5.30
CA PRO A 652 -1.26 6.30 3.88
C PRO A 652 -2.25 5.18 3.52
N GLU A 653 -2.21 4.03 4.23
CA GLU A 653 -3.16 2.95 3.96
C GLU A 653 -4.59 3.33 4.33
N PHE A 654 -4.81 3.77 5.58
CA PHE A 654 -6.17 4.12 5.99
C PHE A 654 -6.67 5.42 5.35
N GLN A 655 -5.78 6.34 4.94
CA GLN A 655 -6.19 7.51 4.16
C GLN A 655 -6.75 7.08 2.79
N ARG A 656 -6.14 6.08 2.15
CA ARG A 656 -6.64 5.47 0.91
C ARG A 656 -7.99 4.79 1.14
N VAL A 657 -8.09 3.94 2.16
CA VAL A 657 -9.33 3.19 2.48
C VAL A 657 -10.48 4.15 2.82
N VAL A 658 -10.26 5.15 3.68
CA VAL A 658 -11.27 6.17 4.03
C VAL A 658 -11.72 6.95 2.80
N LYS A 659 -10.79 7.32 1.90
CA LYS A 659 -11.13 7.99 0.65
C LYS A 659 -12.01 7.13 -0.26
N LEU A 660 -11.76 5.81 -0.32
CA LEU A 660 -12.58 4.87 -1.09
C LEU A 660 -13.96 4.64 -0.43
N ALA A 661 -14.02 4.63 0.90
CA ALA A 661 -15.24 4.45 1.66
C ALA A 661 -16.19 5.66 1.62
N GLY A 662 -15.67 6.86 1.36
CA GLY A 662 -16.47 8.08 1.29
C GLY A 662 -17.13 8.40 2.63
N SER A 663 -18.47 8.34 2.68
CA SER A 663 -19.28 8.56 3.88
C SER A 663 -19.24 7.38 4.87
N LYS A 664 -18.96 6.16 4.39
CA LYS A 664 -19.02 4.95 5.21
C LYS A 664 -17.90 4.92 6.24
N PRO A 665 -18.19 4.61 7.52
CA PRO A 665 -17.14 4.48 8.52
C PRO A 665 -16.16 3.35 8.22
N VAL A 666 -14.90 3.68 8.39
CA VAL A 666 -13.79 2.73 8.37
C VAL A 666 -13.30 2.53 9.80
N TRP A 667 -13.17 1.28 10.23
CA TRP A 667 -12.53 0.90 11.48
C TRP A 667 -11.18 0.24 11.21
N PHE A 668 -10.21 0.59 12.05
CA PHE A 668 -8.88 -0.02 12.03
C PHE A 668 -8.84 -1.18 13.02
N MET A 669 -8.37 -2.33 12.56
CA MET A 669 -7.97 -3.42 13.43
C MET A 669 -6.43 -3.47 13.55
N PRO A 670 -5.86 -2.90 14.62
CA PRO A 670 -4.41 -2.84 14.84
C PRO A 670 -3.81 -4.18 15.25
N GLN A 671 -2.49 -4.27 15.06
CA GLN A 671 -1.69 -5.40 15.53
C GLN A 671 -1.66 -5.46 17.06
N GLY A 672 -2.42 -6.39 17.63
CA GLY A 672 -2.49 -6.64 19.07
C GLY A 672 -1.57 -7.75 19.59
N PHE A 673 -0.70 -8.29 18.74
CA PHE A 673 0.03 -9.52 18.99
C PHE A 673 1.43 -9.55 18.32
N GLY A 674 2.22 -10.57 18.66
CA GLY A 674 3.48 -10.91 17.99
C GLY A 674 3.61 -12.41 17.85
N THR A 675 4.43 -12.88 16.90
CA THR A 675 4.72 -14.29 16.63
C THR A 675 6.22 -14.55 16.58
N TYR A 676 6.65 -15.80 16.69
CA TYR A 676 8.08 -16.15 16.65
C TYR A 676 8.71 -15.99 15.26
N GLU A 677 7.91 -16.01 14.20
CA GLU A 677 8.41 -16.10 12.81
C GLU A 677 8.33 -14.79 12.03
N ASN A 678 7.18 -14.10 12.11
CA ASN A 678 6.85 -13.02 11.17
C ASN A 678 6.60 -11.68 11.86
N TYR A 679 5.68 -11.66 12.84
CA TYR A 679 5.21 -10.43 13.46
C TYR A 679 6.01 -10.14 14.71
N ALA A 680 6.66 -8.97 14.77
CA ALA A 680 7.31 -8.53 16.00
C ALA A 680 6.27 -7.90 16.92
N PHE A 681 6.40 -8.05 18.23
CA PHE A 681 5.44 -7.46 19.16
C PHE A 681 5.61 -5.93 19.20
N PRO A 682 4.55 -5.12 19.01
CA PRO A 682 4.67 -3.66 19.02
C PRO A 682 5.06 -3.12 20.40
N THR A 683 5.93 -2.12 20.39
CA THR A 683 6.27 -1.32 21.59
C THR A 683 5.13 -0.36 21.93
N SER A 684 5.14 0.18 23.16
CA SER A 684 4.16 1.18 23.61
C SER A 684 4.10 2.41 22.68
N GLY A 685 5.26 2.91 22.22
CA GLY A 685 5.31 4.06 21.30
C GLY A 685 4.86 3.73 19.89
N GLU A 686 5.16 2.56 19.36
CA GLU A 686 4.62 2.12 18.05
C GLU A 686 3.11 1.93 18.11
N THR A 687 2.58 1.37 19.21
CA THR A 687 1.14 1.25 19.43
C THR A 687 0.47 2.63 19.41
N ARG A 688 0.95 3.61 20.20
CA ARG A 688 0.39 4.98 20.17
C ARG A 688 0.44 5.56 18.75
N LEU A 689 1.60 5.45 18.09
CA LEU A 689 1.81 6.02 16.76
C LEU A 689 0.82 5.44 15.74
N MET A 690 0.66 4.11 15.69
CA MET A 690 -0.30 3.46 14.78
C MET A 690 -1.73 3.96 15.02
N LEU A 691 -2.17 4.05 16.28
CA LEU A 691 -3.54 4.46 16.62
C LEU A 691 -3.81 5.92 16.26
N HIS A 692 -2.88 6.82 16.60
CA HIS A 692 -3.00 8.25 16.31
C HIS A 692 -2.93 8.53 14.79
N LEU A 693 -2.09 7.80 14.05
CA LEU A 693 -2.03 7.88 12.58
C LEU A 693 -3.31 7.37 11.93
N ALA A 694 -3.92 6.29 12.43
CA ALA A 694 -5.19 5.79 11.92
C ALA A 694 -6.31 6.84 12.07
N VAL A 695 -6.47 7.42 13.25
CA VAL A 695 -7.51 8.45 13.45
C VAL A 695 -7.19 9.72 12.66
N ALA A 696 -5.91 10.11 12.53
CA ALA A 696 -5.51 11.22 11.67
C ALA A 696 -5.85 10.98 10.18
N ALA A 697 -5.86 9.71 9.75
CA ALA A 697 -6.27 9.28 8.42
C ALA A 697 -7.80 9.25 8.21
N GLY A 698 -8.60 9.51 9.26
CA GLY A 698 -10.06 9.59 9.19
C GLY A 698 -10.78 8.30 9.62
N VAL A 699 -10.09 7.36 10.25
CA VAL A 699 -10.70 6.16 10.85
C VAL A 699 -11.66 6.58 11.98
N ARG A 700 -12.83 5.92 12.03
CA ARG A 700 -13.94 6.22 12.97
C ARG A 700 -14.18 5.13 14.02
N GLY A 701 -13.25 4.19 14.15
CA GLY A 701 -13.26 3.18 15.20
C GLY A 701 -12.02 2.31 15.18
N ILE A 702 -11.69 1.73 16.32
CA ILE A 702 -10.59 0.80 16.52
C ILE A 702 -11.16 -0.47 17.16
N ALA A 703 -10.88 -1.61 16.54
CA ALA A 703 -11.34 -2.92 17.01
C ALA A 703 -10.17 -3.90 17.09
N TRP A 704 -9.76 -4.30 18.28
CA TRP A 704 -8.60 -5.18 18.46
C TRP A 704 -8.95 -6.65 18.24
N HIS A 705 -8.18 -7.30 17.36
CA HIS A 705 -8.09 -8.75 17.30
C HIS A 705 -6.87 -9.25 18.07
N GLY A 706 -6.93 -10.49 18.56
CA GLY A 706 -5.79 -11.10 19.24
C GLY A 706 -5.57 -10.64 20.68
N PHE A 707 -6.37 -9.69 21.19
CA PHE A 707 -6.02 -8.86 22.34
C PHE A 707 -5.83 -9.62 23.68
N PRO A 708 -6.68 -10.64 24.01
CA PRO A 708 -6.28 -11.71 24.93
C PRO A 708 -6.39 -13.11 24.30
N ASN A 709 -5.96 -13.26 23.05
CA ASN A 709 -5.82 -14.57 22.41
C ASN A 709 -4.42 -15.18 22.62
N GLY A 710 -3.58 -14.53 23.44
CA GLY A 710 -2.34 -15.11 23.93
C GLY A 710 -2.62 -16.40 24.69
N HIS A 711 -1.67 -17.33 24.68
CA HIS A 711 -1.59 -18.39 25.70
C HIS A 711 -0.41 -18.10 26.62
N TRP A 712 -0.26 -18.87 27.70
CA TRP A 712 1.02 -18.95 28.39
C TRP A 712 1.92 -19.93 27.62
N PRO A 713 2.87 -19.44 26.78
CA PRO A 713 3.70 -20.30 25.95
C PRO A 713 4.56 -21.27 26.78
N TRP A 714 4.86 -20.92 28.04
CA TRP A 714 5.63 -21.75 28.96
C TRP A 714 4.78 -22.75 29.78
N MET A 715 3.43 -22.72 29.65
CA MET A 715 2.52 -23.67 30.30
C MET A 715 1.74 -24.58 29.34
N MET A 716 1.46 -24.09 28.13
CA MET A 716 0.56 -24.76 27.19
C MET A 716 1.13 -24.91 25.78
N ASN A 717 0.83 -26.06 25.17
CA ASN A 717 1.02 -26.27 23.74
C ASN A 717 -0.11 -25.63 22.94
N TYR A 718 0.02 -24.35 22.63
CA TYR A 718 -0.89 -23.63 21.74
C TYR A 718 -0.10 -22.77 20.75
N TYR A 719 -0.67 -22.52 19.57
CA TYR A 719 0.10 -22.06 18.41
C TYR A 719 -0.27 -20.67 17.89
N MET A 720 -1.33 -20.03 18.39
CA MET A 720 -1.81 -18.78 17.77
C MET A 720 -0.88 -17.59 18.04
N TYR A 721 -0.95 -17.00 19.24
CA TYR A 721 -0.17 -15.81 19.57
C TYR A 721 0.63 -16.05 20.85
N PRO A 722 1.97 -16.07 20.79
CA PRO A 722 2.80 -16.11 21.99
C PRO A 722 2.78 -14.79 22.77
N TYR A 723 2.54 -13.66 22.09
CA TYR A 723 2.50 -12.33 22.71
C TYR A 723 1.19 -11.63 22.35
N SER A 724 0.58 -10.96 23.33
CA SER A 724 -0.57 -10.07 23.14
C SER A 724 -0.54 -8.93 24.15
N HIS A 725 -1.24 -7.83 23.86
CA HIS A 725 -1.30 -6.67 24.76
C HIS A 725 -1.76 -7.02 26.18
N LEU A 726 -2.78 -7.87 26.25
CA LEU A 726 -3.22 -8.56 27.45
C LEU A 726 -2.95 -10.05 27.25
N GLY A 727 -2.02 -10.62 27.99
CA GLY A 727 -1.57 -12.00 27.77
C GLY A 727 -2.64 -13.04 28.11
N GLY A 728 -2.38 -14.28 27.71
CA GLY A 728 -3.31 -15.40 27.91
C GLY A 728 -3.62 -15.74 29.35
N GLY A 729 -2.77 -15.30 30.29
CA GLY A 729 -2.93 -15.38 31.73
C GLY A 729 -3.67 -14.18 32.34
N GLY A 730 -3.93 -13.12 31.58
CA GLY A 730 -4.42 -11.83 32.07
C GLY A 730 -3.32 -10.84 32.47
N GLN A 731 -2.05 -11.13 32.15
CA GLN A 731 -0.89 -10.26 32.39
C GLN A 731 -0.85 -9.08 31.42
N TYR A 732 -0.27 -7.95 31.81
CA TYR A 732 -0.07 -6.83 30.90
C TYR A 732 1.30 -6.93 30.25
N SER A 733 1.33 -6.77 28.93
CA SER A 733 2.57 -6.48 28.21
C SER A 733 2.97 -5.01 28.37
N PRO A 734 4.21 -4.61 28.09
CA PRO A 734 4.62 -3.20 28.20
C PRO A 734 3.91 -2.27 27.22
N SER A 735 3.33 -2.79 26.13
CA SER A 735 2.54 -1.99 25.20
C SER A 735 1.08 -1.76 25.65
N TRP A 736 0.63 -2.41 26.74
CA TRP A 736 -0.68 -2.16 27.36
C TRP A 736 -0.87 -0.68 27.74
N ASP A 737 0.16 -0.04 28.29
CA ASP A 737 0.10 1.38 28.65
C ASP A 737 -0.16 2.25 27.42
N GLY A 738 0.47 1.93 26.28
CA GLY A 738 0.23 2.64 25.02
C GLY A 738 -1.22 2.52 24.54
N VAL A 739 -1.85 1.35 24.75
CA VAL A 739 -3.27 1.14 24.45
C VAL A 739 -4.16 1.97 25.37
N ARG A 740 -3.91 1.92 26.69
CA ARG A 740 -4.68 2.66 27.70
C ARG A 740 -4.61 4.17 27.48
N ASP A 741 -3.41 4.70 27.23
CA ASP A 741 -3.19 6.14 27.05
C ASP A 741 -3.92 6.66 25.80
N ALA A 742 -3.86 5.90 24.70
CA ALA A 742 -4.64 6.20 23.50
C ALA A 742 -6.16 6.08 23.77
N GLY A 743 -6.59 5.04 24.48
CA GLY A 743 -7.99 4.84 24.87
C GLY A 743 -8.57 6.01 25.67
N ARG A 744 -7.82 6.53 26.65
CA ARG A 744 -8.18 7.73 27.42
C ARG A 744 -8.40 8.94 26.52
N THR A 745 -7.52 9.12 25.54
CA THR A 745 -7.62 10.19 24.54
C THR A 745 -8.87 10.00 23.69
N PHE A 746 -9.10 8.81 23.14
CA PHE A 746 -10.28 8.52 22.31
C PHE A 746 -11.61 8.58 23.07
N ALA A 747 -11.64 8.25 24.37
CA ALA A 747 -12.80 8.48 25.23
C ALA A 747 -13.18 9.98 25.33
N THR A 748 -12.23 10.88 25.05
CA THR A 748 -12.42 12.33 25.07
C THR A 748 -12.81 12.84 23.69
N VAL A 749 -12.01 12.52 22.68
CA VAL A 749 -12.14 13.11 21.34
C VAL A 749 -13.07 12.33 20.42
N GLY A 750 -13.51 11.14 20.83
CA GLY A 750 -14.31 10.21 20.05
C GLY A 750 -15.53 10.83 19.34
N PRO A 751 -16.37 11.63 20.03
CA PRO A 751 -17.51 12.28 19.39
C PRO A 751 -17.11 13.18 18.20
N LEU A 752 -15.96 13.85 18.28
CA LEU A 752 -15.45 14.69 17.19
C LEU A 752 -14.88 13.82 16.06
N LEU A 753 -14.14 12.76 16.38
CA LEU A 753 -13.59 11.82 15.40
C LEU A 753 -14.70 11.13 14.58
N SER A 754 -15.82 10.77 15.20
CA SER A 754 -16.95 10.14 14.51
C SER A 754 -17.61 11.04 13.47
N ASN A 755 -17.52 12.36 13.64
CA ASN A 755 -18.12 13.37 12.75
C ASN A 755 -17.10 14.07 11.84
N GLY A 756 -15.81 13.91 12.12
CA GLY A 756 -14.73 14.52 11.38
C GLY A 756 -14.59 13.98 9.96
N THR A 757 -14.13 14.85 9.06
CA THR A 757 -13.69 14.49 7.71
C THR A 757 -12.28 15.02 7.49
N VAL A 758 -11.37 14.20 6.98
CA VAL A 758 -9.98 14.60 6.71
C VAL A 758 -9.92 15.84 5.83
N ALA A 759 -9.11 16.81 6.23
CA ALA A 759 -8.95 18.08 5.53
C ALA A 759 -7.46 18.44 5.37
N PRO A 760 -7.09 19.20 4.33
CA PRO A 760 -5.76 19.80 4.28
C PRO A 760 -5.57 20.78 5.45
N LEU A 761 -4.32 20.99 5.85
CA LEU A 761 -3.98 22.04 6.80
C LEU A 761 -4.31 23.41 6.19
N PRO A 762 -5.00 24.31 6.92
CA PRO A 762 -5.21 25.67 6.46
C PRO A 762 -3.90 26.47 6.53
N ASP A 763 -3.75 27.49 5.69
CA ASP A 763 -2.51 28.28 5.54
C ASP A 763 -2.05 28.98 6.84
N ASN A 764 -2.98 29.23 7.75
CA ASN A 764 -2.73 29.87 9.04
C ASN A 764 -2.56 28.87 10.20
N ALA A 765 -2.50 27.57 9.92
CA ALA A 765 -2.05 26.56 10.86
C ALA A 765 -0.62 26.12 10.49
N SER A 766 0.28 26.12 11.47
CA SER A 766 1.68 25.76 11.25
C SER A 766 2.26 24.98 12.42
N ILE A 767 3.30 24.19 12.14
CA ILE A 767 4.09 23.48 13.15
C ILE A 767 5.57 23.71 12.91
N SER A 768 6.34 23.93 13.98
CA SER A 768 7.79 24.00 13.99
C SER A 768 8.33 22.92 14.93
N CYS A 769 9.21 22.06 14.42
CA CYS A 769 9.86 20.98 15.16
C CYS A 769 11.13 20.53 14.44
N GLY A 770 11.91 19.65 15.08
CA GLY A 770 13.06 19.00 14.44
C GLY A 770 12.67 17.98 13.37
N GLU A 771 13.66 17.32 12.78
CA GLU A 771 13.45 16.17 11.90
C GLU A 771 13.70 14.85 12.64
N TYR A 772 12.97 13.82 12.25
CA TYR A 772 13.19 12.44 12.69
C TYR A 772 13.39 11.54 11.47
N LYS A 773 14.37 10.64 11.57
CA LYS A 773 14.65 9.59 10.60
C LYS A 773 14.59 8.24 11.31
N SER A 774 13.72 7.35 10.82
CA SER A 774 13.61 6.02 11.40
C SER A 774 14.88 5.19 11.14
N PRO A 775 15.27 4.30 12.08
CA PRO A 775 16.46 3.46 11.93
C PRO A 775 16.47 2.61 10.65
N ASN A 776 15.29 2.17 10.21
CA ASN A 776 15.08 1.34 9.02
C ASN A 776 14.72 2.14 7.75
N GLY A 777 14.72 3.47 7.81
CA GLY A 777 14.46 4.34 6.66
C GLY A 777 13.01 4.41 6.17
N TYR A 778 12.03 3.78 6.84
CA TYR A 778 10.61 3.90 6.47
C TYR A 778 10.01 5.30 6.71
N TYR A 779 10.64 6.11 7.56
CA TYR A 779 10.23 7.49 7.79
C TYR A 779 11.43 8.43 7.79
N GLN A 780 11.31 9.54 7.06
CA GLN A 780 12.20 10.69 7.16
C GLN A 780 11.37 11.95 6.94
N GLY A 781 11.37 12.85 7.93
CA GLY A 781 10.59 14.08 7.88
C GLY A 781 10.48 14.75 9.25
N SER A 782 9.49 15.62 9.43
CA SER A 782 9.24 16.33 10.69
C SER A 782 9.01 15.38 11.87
N ALA A 783 9.70 15.61 12.99
CA ALA A 783 9.57 14.79 14.19
C ALA A 783 8.15 14.82 14.78
N VAL A 784 7.42 15.92 14.60
CA VAL A 784 5.99 16.02 14.90
C VAL A 784 5.24 16.46 13.65
N LYS A 785 4.14 15.77 13.32
CA LYS A 785 3.31 16.09 12.16
C LYS A 785 1.94 16.58 12.60
N LEU A 786 1.51 17.70 12.03
CA LEU A 786 0.19 18.27 12.25
C LEU A 786 -0.79 17.75 11.19
N PHE A 787 -1.98 17.33 11.63
CA PHE A 787 -3.08 16.89 10.79
C PHE A 787 -4.35 17.69 11.11
N ALA A 788 -5.29 17.70 10.16
CA ALA A 788 -6.55 18.42 10.31
C ALA A 788 -7.75 17.59 9.86
N GLN A 789 -8.87 17.78 10.54
CA GLN A 789 -10.18 17.29 10.15
C GLN A 789 -11.21 18.40 10.25
N ARG A 790 -12.10 18.48 9.26
CA ARG A 790 -13.25 19.36 9.28
C ARG A 790 -14.34 18.78 10.14
N LEU A 791 -14.86 19.59 11.04
CA LEU A 791 -16.07 19.33 11.82
C LEU A 791 -17.24 20.14 11.24
N PRO A 792 -18.48 19.87 11.67
CA PRO A 792 -19.64 20.68 11.27
C PRO A 792 -19.50 22.17 11.59
N ALA A 793 -18.99 22.55 12.77
CA ALA A 793 -18.85 23.97 13.15
C ALA A 793 -17.41 24.50 13.07
N GLY A 794 -16.41 23.62 13.21
CA GLY A 794 -15.01 24.03 13.33
C GLY A 794 -14.01 23.06 12.71
N MET A 795 -12.79 23.04 13.26
CA MET A 795 -11.69 22.19 12.81
C MET A 795 -11.04 21.47 13.98
N LEU A 796 -10.83 20.17 13.85
CA LEU A 796 -10.04 19.34 14.75
C LEU A 796 -8.60 19.25 14.22
N PHE A 797 -7.63 19.54 15.07
CA PHE A 797 -6.20 19.40 14.79
C PHE A 797 -5.57 18.32 15.67
N LEU A 798 -4.67 17.55 15.09
CA LEU A 798 -3.95 16.48 15.76
C LEU A 798 -2.45 16.66 15.50
N ALA A 799 -1.65 16.87 16.55
CA ALA A 799 -0.20 16.90 16.46
C ALA A 799 0.35 15.56 16.94
N VAL A 800 0.99 14.79 16.04
CA VAL A 800 1.42 13.41 16.32
C VAL A 800 2.95 13.31 16.28
N ASN A 801 3.54 12.83 17.37
CA ASN A 801 4.97 12.51 17.44
C ASN A 801 5.29 11.32 16.54
N GLN A 802 6.10 11.53 15.50
CA GLN A 802 6.51 10.53 14.52
C GLN A 802 7.64 9.63 15.00
N ASN A 803 8.28 9.95 16.14
CA ASN A 803 9.31 9.15 16.77
C ASN A 803 8.68 8.20 17.82
N PRO A 804 8.55 6.89 17.53
CA PRO A 804 7.97 5.93 18.47
C PRO A 804 8.94 5.54 19.60
N TYR A 805 10.18 6.05 19.59
CA TYR A 805 11.22 5.69 20.56
C TYR A 805 11.68 6.87 21.44
N GLY A 806 11.37 8.11 21.05
CA GLY A 806 11.84 9.32 21.72
C GLY A 806 10.75 10.35 22.00
N VAL A 807 10.99 11.17 23.02
CA VAL A 807 10.17 12.35 23.33
C VAL A 807 10.50 13.46 22.35
N GLU A 808 9.49 14.09 21.76
CA GLU A 808 9.66 15.17 20.79
C GLU A 808 9.01 16.46 21.27
N LYS A 809 9.59 17.60 20.86
CA LYS A 809 9.06 18.93 21.14
C LYS A 809 8.63 19.61 19.86
N ALA A 810 7.54 20.35 19.94
CA ALA A 810 7.03 21.14 18.82
C ALA A 810 6.39 22.44 19.30
N THR A 811 6.34 23.41 18.41
CA THR A 811 5.56 24.63 18.58
C THR A 811 4.51 24.68 17.48
N ILE A 812 3.24 24.79 17.85
CA ILE A 812 2.13 24.89 16.90
C ILE A 812 1.49 26.26 16.95
N SER A 813 1.05 26.74 15.79
CA SER A 813 0.19 27.91 15.66
C SER A 813 -1.12 27.47 15.02
N LEU A 814 -2.25 27.77 15.67
CA LEU A 814 -3.60 27.38 15.24
C LEU A 814 -4.51 28.59 15.06
N PRO A 815 -5.51 28.53 14.16
CA PRO A 815 -6.45 29.62 13.93
C PRO A 815 -7.57 29.68 14.97
N GLY A 816 -8.29 30.80 15.00
CA GLY A 816 -9.57 30.91 15.73
C GLY A 816 -9.45 30.78 17.24
N LYS A 817 -10.56 30.43 17.90
CA LYS A 817 -10.60 30.11 19.33
C LYS A 817 -10.20 28.66 19.54
N VAL A 818 -9.09 28.44 20.23
CA VAL A 818 -8.53 27.09 20.43
C VAL A 818 -8.95 26.51 21.78
N PHE A 819 -9.44 25.28 21.75
CA PHE A 819 -9.63 24.45 22.94
C PHE A 819 -8.72 23.23 22.85
N ASP A 820 -7.86 23.04 23.84
CA ASP A 820 -7.00 21.87 24.00
C ASP A 820 -7.83 20.73 24.59
N LEU A 821 -8.06 19.70 23.79
CA LEU A 821 -8.84 18.51 24.18
C LEU A 821 -8.00 17.54 25.02
N THR A 822 -6.67 17.62 24.94
CA THR A 822 -5.75 16.82 25.75
C THR A 822 -5.69 17.37 27.18
N ALA A 823 -5.63 18.70 27.34
CA ALA A 823 -5.65 19.38 28.63
C ALA A 823 -7.07 19.69 29.15
N LEU A 824 -8.10 19.56 28.30
CA LEU A 824 -9.48 19.96 28.57
C LEU A 824 -9.63 21.43 29.00
N ALA A 825 -8.94 22.33 28.29
CA ALA A 825 -8.91 23.75 28.62
C ALA A 825 -8.85 24.65 27.38
N SER A 826 -9.23 25.92 27.53
CA SER A 826 -8.98 26.92 26.49
C SER A 826 -7.49 27.17 26.36
N ALA A 827 -6.99 27.25 25.12
CA ALA A 827 -5.59 27.44 24.82
C ALA A 827 -5.37 28.73 24.01
N LYS A 828 -4.14 29.25 24.06
CA LYS A 828 -3.71 30.30 23.13
C LYS A 828 -3.49 29.70 21.75
N ASN A 829 -3.48 30.55 20.73
CA ASN A 829 -3.24 30.13 19.35
C ASN A 829 -1.81 29.64 19.12
N HIS A 830 -0.85 30.01 19.98
CA HIS A 830 0.52 29.55 19.94
C HIS A 830 0.80 28.64 21.12
N ILE A 831 1.17 27.39 20.86
CA ILE A 831 1.20 26.31 21.86
C ILE A 831 2.54 25.56 21.75
N GLU A 832 3.21 25.42 22.88
CA GLU A 832 4.39 24.57 23.02
C GLU A 832 3.98 23.18 23.49
N LEU A 833 4.51 22.15 22.83
CA LEU A 833 4.18 20.76 23.07
C LEU A 833 5.43 19.97 23.43
N THR A 834 5.28 19.04 24.38
CA THR A 834 6.22 17.94 24.61
C THR A 834 5.41 16.64 24.55
N LEU A 835 5.70 15.80 23.57
CA LEU A 835 4.95 14.58 23.29
C LEU A 835 5.79 13.34 23.61
N ALA A 836 5.22 12.39 24.34
CA ALA A 836 5.83 11.10 24.60
C ALA A 836 6.03 10.31 23.28
N PRO A 837 6.86 9.24 23.27
CA PRO A 837 7.13 8.47 22.05
C PRO A 837 5.84 7.99 21.37
N GLY A 838 5.64 8.37 20.10
CA GLY A 838 4.47 8.03 19.29
C GLY A 838 3.13 8.67 19.71
N ASP A 839 3.12 9.53 20.73
CA ASP A 839 1.91 10.13 21.32
C ASP A 839 1.38 11.32 20.50
N ALA A 840 0.20 11.84 20.87
CA ALA A 840 -0.42 12.96 20.19
C ALA A 840 -1.16 13.96 21.11
N ALA A 841 -1.25 15.22 20.66
CA ALA A 841 -2.09 16.26 21.24
C ALA A 841 -3.22 16.67 20.30
N TYR A 842 -4.38 16.99 20.88
CA TYR A 842 -5.62 17.24 20.15
C TYR A 842 -6.18 18.62 20.48
N PHE A 843 -6.55 19.37 19.44
CA PHE A 843 -7.08 20.72 19.58
C PHE A 843 -8.30 20.88 18.71
N VAL A 844 -9.32 21.59 19.18
CA VAL A 844 -10.43 22.01 18.34
C VAL A 844 -10.47 23.53 18.25
N CYS A 845 -10.61 24.04 17.04
CA CYS A 845 -10.73 25.46 16.75
C CYS A 845 -12.16 25.79 16.34
N ASP A 846 -12.72 26.82 16.97
CA ASP A 846 -14.07 27.34 16.71
C ASP A 846 -15.17 26.26 16.83
N ALA A 847 -15.01 25.34 17.79
CA ALA A 847 -16.03 24.35 18.12
C ALA A 847 -17.33 25.01 18.60
N SER A 848 -18.47 24.40 18.26
CA SER A 848 -19.75 24.77 18.86
C SER A 848 -19.85 24.31 20.32
N GLU A 849 -20.75 24.92 21.08
CA GLU A 849 -21.05 24.48 22.46
C GLU A 849 -21.57 23.04 22.50
N GLU A 850 -22.31 22.58 21.49
CA GLU A 850 -22.82 21.21 21.40
C GLU A 850 -21.69 20.20 21.19
N GLU A 851 -20.72 20.50 20.32
CA GLU A 851 -19.54 19.66 20.10
C GLU A 851 -18.70 19.52 21.38
N LEU A 852 -18.42 20.62 22.08
CA LEU A 852 -17.71 20.58 23.37
C LEU A 852 -18.51 19.85 24.44
N ARG A 853 -19.84 20.03 24.47
CA ARG A 853 -20.73 19.29 25.37
C ARG A 853 -20.61 17.78 25.16
N ALA A 854 -20.60 17.32 23.91
CA ALA A 854 -20.45 15.90 23.58
C ALA A 854 -19.10 15.34 24.04
N VAL A 855 -18.01 16.10 23.89
CA VAL A 855 -16.68 15.75 24.41
C VAL A 855 -16.71 15.52 25.92
N PHE A 856 -17.26 16.48 26.68
CA PHE A 856 -17.33 16.35 28.14
C PHE A 856 -18.23 15.20 28.59
N GLN A 857 -19.36 14.96 27.91
CA GLN A 857 -20.25 13.84 28.21
C GLN A 857 -19.57 12.49 27.96
N SER A 858 -18.87 12.34 26.83
CA SER A 858 -18.13 11.13 26.50
C SER A 858 -17.03 10.86 27.52
N ARG A 859 -16.23 11.88 27.87
CA ARG A 859 -15.17 11.72 28.88
C ARG A 859 -15.73 11.40 30.25
N PHE A 860 -16.80 12.08 30.67
CA PHE A 860 -17.49 11.80 31.94
C PHE A 860 -17.98 10.36 31.99
N ARG A 861 -18.59 9.84 30.91
CA ARG A 861 -19.08 8.45 30.85
C ARG A 861 -17.95 7.45 31.09
N ALA A 862 -16.81 7.62 30.43
CA ALA A 862 -15.66 6.73 30.59
C ALA A 862 -15.07 6.79 32.01
N GLU A 863 -14.92 7.99 32.58
CA GLU A 863 -14.43 8.14 33.95
C GLU A 863 -15.45 7.59 34.96
N ALA A 864 -16.75 7.82 34.77
CA ALA A 864 -17.79 7.26 35.64
C ALA A 864 -17.72 5.73 35.70
N ALA A 865 -17.48 5.06 34.56
CA ALA A 865 -17.33 3.61 34.53
C ALA A 865 -16.12 3.15 35.37
N ARG A 866 -14.97 3.84 35.25
CA ARG A 866 -13.78 3.58 36.06
C ARG A 866 -14.00 3.90 37.54
N TYR A 867 -14.78 4.93 37.85
CA TYR A 867 -15.13 5.28 39.22
C TYR A 867 -15.93 4.16 39.87
N VAL A 868 -16.88 3.57 39.14
CA VAL A 868 -17.65 2.41 39.62
C VAL A 868 -16.74 1.24 39.97
N LEU A 869 -15.71 0.94 39.16
CA LEU A 869 -14.72 -0.11 39.50
C LEU A 869 -14.02 0.17 40.83
N MET A 870 -13.60 1.41 41.04
CA MET A 870 -12.94 1.81 42.27
C MET A 870 -13.89 1.81 43.48
N ALA A 871 -15.12 2.25 43.26
CA ALA A 871 -16.19 2.27 44.26
C ALA A 871 -16.59 0.86 44.70
N ASP A 872 -16.61 -0.11 43.79
CA ASP A 872 -16.86 -1.53 44.14
C ASP A 872 -15.79 -2.05 45.11
N ARG A 873 -14.52 -1.75 44.87
CA ARG A 873 -13.40 -2.14 45.76
C ARG A 873 -13.53 -1.46 47.13
N ALA A 874 -13.83 -0.16 47.12
CA ALA A 874 -14.01 0.66 48.32
C ALA A 874 -15.13 0.16 49.24
N LYS A 875 -16.21 -0.39 48.66
CA LYS A 875 -17.39 -0.86 49.38
C LYS A 875 -17.05 -1.90 50.45
N GLY A 876 -16.16 -2.85 50.15
CA GLY A 876 -15.75 -3.90 51.09
C GLY A 876 -14.99 -3.36 52.31
N ALA A 877 -14.34 -2.21 52.18
CA ALA A 877 -13.64 -1.52 53.26
C ALA A 877 -14.52 -0.50 53.99
N GLY A 878 -15.81 -0.40 53.66
CA GLY A 878 -16.74 0.57 54.26
C GLY A 878 -16.44 2.03 53.89
N ILE A 879 -15.69 2.26 52.80
CA ILE A 879 -15.33 3.61 52.35
C ILE A 879 -16.52 4.22 51.60
N PRO A 880 -16.99 5.43 51.97
CA PRO A 880 -18.09 6.11 51.27
C PRO A 880 -17.76 6.41 49.81
N VAL A 881 -18.77 6.33 48.94
CA VAL A 881 -18.66 6.60 47.51
C VAL A 881 -19.69 7.64 47.08
N ALA A 882 -19.40 8.38 46.01
CA ALA A 882 -20.25 9.44 45.50
C ALA A 882 -21.52 8.91 44.83
N ASP A 883 -22.59 9.72 44.85
CA ASP A 883 -23.79 9.49 44.05
C ASP A 883 -23.57 9.95 42.60
N LEU A 884 -23.28 8.99 41.71
CA LEU A 884 -23.05 9.29 40.29
C LEU A 884 -24.31 9.82 39.57
N GLU A 885 -25.52 9.51 40.05
CA GLU A 885 -26.75 10.06 39.45
C GLU A 885 -26.90 11.55 39.73
N ALA A 886 -26.45 12.01 40.89
CA ALA A 886 -26.38 13.44 41.18
C ALA A 886 -25.41 14.15 40.23
N LEU A 887 -24.25 13.55 39.94
CA LEU A 887 -23.28 14.12 39.01
C LEU A 887 -23.80 14.14 37.56
N ARG A 888 -24.49 13.08 37.11
CA ARG A 888 -25.08 12.97 35.76
C ARG A 888 -26.09 14.06 35.45
N LYS A 889 -26.77 14.60 36.47
CA LYS A 889 -27.75 15.68 36.32
C LYS A 889 -27.12 17.08 36.18
N MET A 890 -25.81 17.21 36.39
CA MET A 890 -25.10 18.48 36.23
C MET A 890 -24.79 18.79 34.75
N PRO A 891 -24.53 20.06 34.40
CA PRO A 891 -23.97 20.40 33.09
C PRO A 891 -22.67 19.61 32.82
N PRO A 892 -22.44 19.08 31.60
CA PRO A 892 -21.38 18.09 31.36
C PRO A 892 -19.96 18.49 31.78
N ALA A 893 -19.53 19.73 31.52
CA ALA A 893 -18.21 20.20 31.95
C ALA A 893 -18.06 20.16 33.49
N LYS A 894 -19.09 20.63 34.21
CA LYS A 894 -19.14 20.63 35.68
C LYS A 894 -19.27 19.22 36.24
N ALA A 895 -20.02 18.34 35.56
CA ALA A 895 -20.12 16.93 35.92
C ALA A 895 -18.75 16.25 35.86
N LEU A 896 -17.98 16.51 34.80
CA LEU A 896 -16.64 15.98 34.63
C LEU A 896 -15.66 16.51 35.67
N GLU A 897 -15.65 17.83 35.92
CA GLU A 897 -14.84 18.43 36.97
C GLU A 897 -15.16 17.82 38.35
N SER A 898 -16.44 17.67 38.67
CA SER A 898 -16.90 17.06 39.91
C SER A 898 -16.50 15.58 39.98
N MET A 899 -16.59 14.84 38.87
CA MET A 899 -16.13 13.45 38.79
C MET A 899 -14.65 13.32 39.12
N PHE A 900 -13.78 14.20 38.59
CA PHE A 900 -12.35 14.19 38.94
C PHE A 900 -12.12 14.50 40.42
N SER A 901 -12.89 15.43 40.99
CA SER A 901 -12.83 15.71 42.43
C SER A 901 -13.24 14.49 43.27
N GLU A 902 -14.33 13.81 42.90
CA GLU A 902 -14.78 12.61 43.59
C GLU A 902 -13.81 11.44 43.45
N PHE A 903 -13.17 11.28 42.28
CA PHE A 903 -12.08 10.32 42.09
C PHE A 903 -10.93 10.56 43.05
N ALA A 904 -10.42 11.80 43.11
CA ALA A 904 -9.29 12.15 43.97
C ALA A 904 -9.62 11.92 45.46
N LYS A 905 -10.86 12.22 45.89
CA LYS A 905 -11.34 11.93 47.25
C LYS A 905 -11.35 10.44 47.54
N LEU A 906 -11.89 9.64 46.61
CA LEU A 906 -11.96 8.18 46.76
C LEU A 906 -10.57 7.54 46.77
N GLU A 907 -9.67 7.99 45.90
CA GLU A 907 -8.25 7.61 45.87
C GLU A 907 -7.56 7.89 47.20
N ALA A 908 -7.67 9.12 47.72
CA ALA A 908 -7.08 9.48 49.00
C ALA A 908 -7.65 8.65 50.16
N ALA A 909 -8.97 8.40 50.17
CA ALA A 909 -9.62 7.58 51.19
C ALA A 909 -9.18 6.11 51.13
N ILE A 910 -9.04 5.54 49.94
CA ILE A 910 -8.49 4.20 49.75
C ILE A 910 -7.04 4.14 50.22
N GLN A 911 -6.19 5.07 49.79
CA GLN A 911 -4.76 5.12 50.17
C GLN A 911 -4.57 5.20 51.69
N ALA A 912 -5.43 5.93 52.41
CA ALA A 912 -5.38 6.05 53.86
C ALA A 912 -5.92 4.81 54.62
N SER A 913 -6.51 3.84 53.92
CA SER A 913 -7.13 2.65 54.51
C SER A 913 -6.23 1.40 54.40
N PRO A 914 -6.52 0.32 55.16
CA PRO A 914 -5.84 -0.98 54.98
C PRO A 914 -5.99 -1.56 53.56
N LEU A 915 -7.09 -1.24 52.87
CA LEU A 915 -7.30 -1.62 51.48
C LEU A 915 -6.25 -0.96 50.57
N GLY A 916 -5.89 0.30 50.81
CA GLY A 916 -4.87 1.00 50.04
C GLY A 916 -3.51 0.31 50.08
N LYS A 917 -3.06 -0.10 51.26
CA LYS A 917 -1.85 -0.92 51.42
C LYS A 917 -1.95 -2.24 50.64
N THR A 918 -3.08 -2.92 50.76
CA THR A 918 -3.33 -4.20 50.07
C THR A 918 -3.29 -4.04 48.56
N LEU A 919 -3.90 -2.98 48.01
CA LEU A 919 -3.89 -2.70 46.58
C LEU A 919 -2.50 -2.34 46.07
N ALA A 920 -1.69 -1.63 46.87
CA ALA A 920 -0.29 -1.35 46.53
C ALA A 920 0.54 -2.64 46.46
N GLU A 921 0.40 -3.53 47.44
CA GLU A 921 1.06 -4.86 47.42
C GLU A 921 0.60 -5.71 46.22
N MET A 922 -0.70 -5.68 45.90
CA MET A 922 -1.25 -6.35 44.71
C MET A 922 -0.68 -5.79 43.41
N GLN A 923 -0.56 -4.47 43.28
CA GLN A 923 0.05 -3.85 42.11
C GLN A 923 1.52 -4.25 41.96
N GLU A 924 2.21 -4.43 43.08
CA GLU A 924 3.59 -4.90 43.06
C GLU A 924 3.71 -6.37 42.65
N ILE A 925 2.86 -7.25 43.21
CA ILE A 925 2.75 -8.66 42.78
C ILE A 925 2.51 -8.71 41.27
N ARG A 926 1.59 -7.89 40.77
CA ARG A 926 1.26 -7.82 39.35
C ARG A 926 2.46 -7.44 38.50
N GLY A 927 3.19 -6.39 38.88
CA GLY A 927 4.38 -5.93 38.15
C GLY A 927 5.44 -7.03 38.01
N VAL A 928 5.74 -7.73 39.12
CA VAL A 928 6.70 -8.84 39.13
C VAL A 928 6.24 -10.01 38.24
N LEU A 929 4.97 -10.38 38.33
CA LEU A 929 4.41 -11.49 37.56
C LEU A 929 4.32 -11.18 36.06
N ASP A 930 3.92 -9.96 35.69
CA ASP A 930 3.83 -9.52 34.30
C ASP A 930 5.21 -9.51 33.62
N GLU A 931 6.24 -9.01 34.32
CA GLU A 931 7.61 -8.98 33.82
C GLU A 931 8.17 -10.38 33.55
N ILE A 932 8.06 -11.29 34.53
CA ILE A 932 8.61 -12.64 34.38
C ILE A 932 7.87 -13.47 33.33
N ASP A 933 6.54 -13.33 33.22
CA ASP A 933 5.78 -14.00 32.16
C ASP A 933 6.27 -13.58 30.78
N PHE A 934 6.46 -12.27 30.57
CA PHE A 934 6.97 -11.76 29.32
C PHE A 934 8.35 -12.35 28.98
N ARG A 935 9.28 -12.34 29.95
CA ARG A 935 10.62 -12.93 29.76
C ARG A 935 10.57 -14.43 29.44
N LEU A 936 9.75 -15.21 30.16
CA LEU A 936 9.56 -16.64 29.86
C LEU A 936 8.97 -16.86 28.46
N GLY A 937 8.04 -16.00 28.02
CA GLY A 937 7.50 -16.01 26.66
C GLY A 937 8.55 -15.72 25.59
N THR A 938 9.44 -14.75 25.81
CA THR A 938 10.56 -14.47 24.90
C THR A 938 11.60 -15.59 24.86
N ALA A 939 11.76 -16.33 25.96
CA ALA A 939 12.69 -17.42 26.10
C ALA A 939 12.09 -18.81 25.79
N ARG A 940 11.01 -18.89 25.00
CA ARG A 940 10.23 -20.13 24.78
C ARG A 940 11.09 -21.38 24.53
N LYS A 941 12.14 -21.28 23.71
CA LYS A 941 12.99 -22.43 23.34
C LYS A 941 13.77 -23.02 24.52
N LEU A 942 13.98 -22.24 25.57
CA LEU A 942 14.60 -22.70 26.82
C LEU A 942 13.56 -23.37 27.71
N VAL A 943 12.37 -22.80 27.80
CA VAL A 943 11.31 -23.22 28.73
C VAL A 943 10.36 -24.29 28.16
N VAL A 944 10.43 -24.53 26.86
CA VAL A 944 9.74 -25.58 26.11
C VAL A 944 10.76 -26.29 25.22
N THR A 945 11.14 -27.50 25.62
CA THR A 945 12.10 -28.33 24.87
C THR A 945 11.41 -29.05 23.69
N GLU A 946 12.20 -29.48 22.69
CA GLU A 946 11.69 -30.27 21.56
C GLU A 946 10.95 -31.54 22.02
N ASP A 947 11.43 -32.18 23.09
CA ASP A 947 10.77 -33.35 23.69
C ASP A 947 9.41 -32.98 24.29
N MET A 948 9.28 -31.82 24.93
CA MET A 948 7.99 -31.35 25.43
C MET A 948 7.02 -31.09 24.27
N GLU A 949 7.50 -30.49 23.18
CA GLU A 949 6.70 -30.24 21.97
C GLU A 949 6.18 -31.54 21.35
N LYS A 950 7.07 -32.52 21.18
CA LYS A 950 6.74 -33.82 20.58
C LYS A 950 5.76 -34.63 21.43
N ASN A 951 5.87 -34.54 22.75
CA ASN A 951 5.09 -35.38 23.68
C ASN A 951 3.81 -34.71 24.19
N THR A 952 3.57 -33.44 23.87
CA THR A 952 2.38 -32.71 24.33
C THR A 952 1.41 -32.51 23.17
N LYS A 953 0.16 -32.94 23.33
CA LYS A 953 -0.90 -32.69 22.33
C LYS A 953 -1.19 -31.19 22.22
N LEU A 954 -1.61 -30.76 21.03
CA LEU A 954 -2.12 -29.40 20.84
C LEU A 954 -3.28 -29.13 21.81
N TYR A 955 -3.31 -27.93 22.39
CA TYR A 955 -4.25 -27.48 23.43
C TYR A 955 -4.11 -28.17 24.79
N ALA A 956 -3.02 -28.92 25.03
CA ALA A 956 -2.72 -29.50 26.33
C ALA A 956 -1.63 -28.72 27.06
N ARG A 957 -1.56 -28.91 28.39
CA ARG A 957 -0.42 -28.45 29.19
C ARG A 957 0.84 -29.19 28.80
N TRP A 958 1.97 -28.50 28.83
CA TRP A 958 3.25 -29.14 28.64
C TRP A 958 3.46 -30.26 29.65
N VAL A 959 4.02 -31.38 29.19
CA VAL A 959 4.61 -32.39 30.07
C VAL A 959 5.67 -31.72 30.99
N PRO A 960 6.01 -32.33 32.14
CA PRO A 960 7.03 -31.77 33.05
C PRO A 960 8.33 -31.45 32.32
N HIS A 961 8.92 -30.30 32.66
CA HIS A 961 10.20 -29.90 32.10
C HIS A 961 11.32 -30.82 32.61
N PRO A 962 12.30 -31.21 31.77
CA PRO A 962 13.36 -32.13 32.18
C PRO A 962 14.28 -31.57 33.27
N ASP A 963 14.48 -30.24 33.29
CA ASP A 963 15.12 -29.57 34.44
C ASP A 963 14.13 -29.46 35.61
N ALA A 964 14.34 -30.28 36.64
CA ALA A 964 13.55 -30.32 37.86
C ALA A 964 13.55 -28.99 38.64
N LYS A 965 14.63 -28.20 38.56
CA LYS A 965 14.71 -26.89 39.21
C LYS A 965 13.76 -25.90 38.52
N TYR A 966 13.80 -25.84 37.19
CA TYR A 966 12.86 -25.03 36.43
C TYR A 966 11.42 -25.49 36.63
N GLU A 967 11.15 -26.80 36.65
CA GLU A 967 9.80 -27.32 36.90
C GLU A 967 9.25 -26.85 38.27
N ALA A 968 10.09 -26.81 39.31
CA ALA A 968 9.70 -26.30 40.62
C ALA A 968 9.40 -24.79 40.59
N ILE A 969 10.20 -24.00 39.86
CA ILE A 969 9.99 -22.57 39.63
C ILE A 969 8.66 -22.34 38.88
N ARG A 970 8.47 -23.03 37.76
CA ARG A 970 7.26 -23.00 36.92
C ARG A 970 5.99 -23.21 37.73
N ASN A 971 5.98 -24.24 38.59
CA ASN A 971 4.84 -24.56 39.44
C ASN A 971 4.58 -23.51 40.54
N ARG A 972 5.61 -22.86 41.08
CA ARG A 972 5.45 -21.75 42.03
C ARG A 972 4.89 -20.50 41.36
N LEU A 973 5.38 -20.14 40.17
CA LEU A 973 4.85 -19.02 39.39
C LEU A 973 3.37 -19.23 39.03
N ALA A 974 3.01 -20.41 38.52
CA ALA A 974 1.62 -20.74 38.21
C ALA A 974 0.69 -20.62 39.43
N ARG A 975 1.18 -21.04 40.62
CA ARG A 975 0.45 -20.85 41.88
C ARG A 975 0.30 -19.38 42.27
N ALA A 976 1.36 -18.59 42.14
CA ALA A 976 1.34 -17.17 42.46
C ALA A 976 0.33 -16.40 41.60
N PHE A 977 0.29 -16.67 40.29
CA PHE A 977 -0.74 -16.13 39.41
C PHE A 977 -2.16 -16.55 39.83
N GLY A 978 -2.37 -17.82 40.13
CA GLY A 978 -3.70 -18.31 40.52
C GLY A 978 -4.22 -17.67 41.81
N GLU A 979 -3.36 -17.53 42.83
CA GLU A 979 -3.71 -16.84 44.07
C GLU A 979 -3.93 -15.34 43.86
N PHE A 980 -3.07 -14.67 43.09
CA PHE A 980 -3.22 -13.27 42.73
C PHE A 980 -4.60 -12.99 42.13
N TYR A 981 -5.02 -13.81 41.15
CA TYR A 981 -6.31 -13.64 40.49
C TYR A 981 -7.50 -14.00 41.37
N ARG A 982 -7.38 -15.05 42.19
CA ARG A 982 -8.42 -15.41 43.16
C ARG A 982 -8.68 -14.27 44.14
N ILE A 983 -7.63 -13.65 44.64
CA ILE A 983 -7.71 -12.49 45.55
C ILE A 983 -8.27 -11.27 44.81
N THR A 984 -7.79 -10.99 43.59
CA THR A 984 -8.28 -9.87 42.77
C THR A 984 -9.80 -9.93 42.59
N ASP A 985 -10.35 -11.11 42.26
CA ASP A 985 -11.79 -11.26 42.06
C ASP A 985 -12.61 -10.96 43.33
N LEU A 986 -12.11 -11.34 44.49
CA LEU A 986 -12.76 -11.05 45.77
C LEU A 986 -12.77 -9.54 46.03
N ILE A 987 -11.63 -8.87 45.84
CA ILE A 987 -11.51 -7.42 46.05
C ILE A 987 -12.39 -6.66 45.04
N ASP A 988 -12.34 -7.02 43.76
CA ASP A 988 -13.11 -6.40 42.68
C ASP A 988 -14.63 -6.60 42.80
N THR A 989 -15.07 -7.55 43.63
CA THR A 989 -16.48 -7.78 43.95
C THR A 989 -16.89 -7.18 45.29
N GLY A 990 -16.01 -6.37 45.91
CA GLY A 990 -16.29 -5.65 47.14
C GLY A 990 -16.12 -6.49 48.41
N THR A 991 -15.32 -7.55 48.36
CA THR A 991 -14.93 -8.33 49.54
C THR A 991 -13.54 -7.89 50.00
N PHE A 992 -13.45 -7.33 51.21
CA PHE A 992 -12.18 -7.00 51.85
C PHE A 992 -12.22 -7.38 53.33
N THR A 993 -11.30 -8.23 53.77
CA THR A 993 -11.20 -8.68 55.17
C THR A 993 -9.74 -8.69 55.63
N PRO A 994 -9.47 -8.68 56.95
CA PRO A 994 -8.11 -8.81 57.49
C PRO A 994 -7.38 -10.06 57.00
N GLU A 995 -8.09 -11.18 56.82
CA GLU A 995 -7.53 -12.44 56.31
C GLU A 995 -7.10 -12.31 54.85
N LEU A 996 -7.88 -11.58 54.04
CA LEU A 996 -7.55 -11.33 52.65
C LEU A 996 -6.32 -10.41 52.53
N ALA A 997 -6.24 -9.38 53.36
CA ALA A 997 -5.07 -8.51 53.44
C ALA A 997 -3.81 -9.30 53.85
N ALA A 998 -3.91 -10.17 54.86
CA ALA A 998 -2.82 -11.04 55.27
C ALA A 998 -2.38 -12.02 54.16
N ALA A 999 -3.33 -12.54 53.37
CA ALA A 999 -3.03 -13.42 52.24
C ALA A 999 -2.22 -12.68 51.14
N VAL A 1000 -2.53 -11.42 50.87
CA VAL A 1000 -1.77 -10.57 49.93
C VAL A 1000 -0.36 -10.33 50.43
N THR A 1001 -0.22 -9.91 51.69
CA THR A 1001 1.09 -9.67 52.31
C THR A 1001 1.95 -10.94 52.31
N ALA A 1002 1.34 -12.13 52.47
CA ALA A 1002 2.04 -13.41 52.38
C ALA A 1002 2.40 -13.83 50.94
N LEU A 1003 1.60 -13.43 49.94
CA LEU A 1003 1.82 -13.76 48.53
C LEU A 1003 2.96 -12.94 47.90
N LEU A 1004 3.11 -11.68 48.30
CA LEU A 1004 4.14 -10.79 47.76
C LEU A 1004 5.58 -11.38 47.80
N PRO A 1005 6.11 -11.83 48.95
CA PRO A 1005 7.44 -12.43 48.98
C PRO A 1005 7.53 -13.72 48.14
N GLN A 1006 6.46 -14.52 48.08
CA GLN A 1006 6.45 -15.76 47.27
C GLN A 1006 6.54 -15.46 45.78
N ALA A 1007 5.80 -14.45 45.30
CA ALA A 1007 5.85 -14.02 43.91
C ALA A 1007 7.24 -13.46 43.54
N ARG A 1008 7.81 -12.61 44.41
CA ARG A 1008 9.17 -12.07 44.23
C ARG A 1008 10.23 -13.17 44.17
N GLU A 1009 10.22 -14.10 45.13
CA GLU A 1009 11.17 -15.20 45.18
C GLU A 1009 11.09 -16.08 43.93
N ALA A 1010 9.88 -16.49 43.54
CA ALA A 1010 9.67 -17.31 42.36
C ALA A 1010 10.12 -16.60 41.06
N ALA A 1011 9.84 -15.31 40.92
CA ALA A 1011 10.30 -14.53 39.77
C ALA A 1011 11.82 -14.32 39.77
N GLN A 1012 12.43 -13.99 40.90
CA GLN A 1012 13.88 -13.85 41.03
C GLN A 1012 14.61 -15.15 40.69
N GLU A 1013 14.12 -16.28 41.15
CA GLU A 1013 14.69 -17.59 40.78
C GLU A 1013 14.52 -17.90 39.30
N ALA A 1014 13.38 -17.52 38.69
CA ALA A 1014 13.15 -17.69 37.26
C ALA A 1014 14.08 -16.80 36.42
N HIS A 1015 14.27 -15.54 36.80
CA HIS A 1015 15.27 -14.65 36.18
C HIS A 1015 16.67 -15.25 36.28
N ALA A 1016 17.09 -15.65 37.48
CA ALA A 1016 18.39 -16.27 37.68
C ALA A 1016 18.55 -17.57 36.88
N TRP A 1017 17.48 -18.37 36.74
CA TRP A 1017 17.51 -19.57 35.90
C TRP A 1017 17.72 -19.21 34.42
N LEU A 1018 16.98 -18.22 33.90
CA LEU A 1018 17.11 -17.74 32.52
C LEU A 1018 18.52 -17.18 32.26
N ASP A 1019 19.05 -16.37 33.18
CA ASP A 1019 20.36 -15.72 33.04
C ASP A 1019 21.53 -16.73 33.03
N ASN A 1020 21.35 -17.89 33.68
CA ASN A 1020 22.32 -18.99 33.68
C ASN A 1020 22.25 -19.89 32.43
N HIS A 1021 21.27 -19.67 31.54
CA HIS A 1021 21.10 -20.41 30.28
C HIS A 1021 21.14 -19.45 29.07
N PRO A 1022 22.26 -18.74 28.83
CA PRO A 1022 22.34 -17.65 27.84
C PRO A 1022 22.26 -18.10 26.37
N ASP A 1023 22.23 -19.41 26.10
CA ASP A 1023 22.20 -19.94 24.74
C ASP A 1023 20.80 -19.77 24.08
N LYS A 1024 20.74 -18.75 23.22
CA LYS A 1024 19.92 -18.63 21.99
C LYS A 1024 18.52 -18.01 22.10
N ALA A 1025 18.50 -16.77 21.57
CA ALA A 1025 17.37 -16.01 21.03
C ALA A 1025 16.34 -15.50 22.05
N MET A 1026 16.69 -14.38 22.71
CA MET A 1026 15.68 -13.39 23.11
C MET A 1026 15.08 -12.83 21.83
N ILE A 1027 13.86 -13.27 21.53
CA ILE A 1027 13.10 -12.87 20.36
C ILE A 1027 12.56 -11.46 20.65
N ASP A 1028 13.19 -10.42 20.08
CA ASP A 1028 12.85 -8.99 20.17
C ASP A 1028 12.37 -8.55 21.57
N ASP A 1029 13.27 -8.07 22.41
CA ASP A 1029 12.89 -7.50 23.70
C ASP A 1029 12.31 -6.07 23.52
N PRO A 1030 10.99 -5.84 23.68
CA PRO A 1030 10.39 -4.51 23.64
C PRO A 1030 10.77 -3.64 24.84
N TYR A 1031 11.40 -4.22 25.88
CA TYR A 1031 11.97 -3.48 27.01
C TYR A 1031 13.40 -2.96 26.71
N GLU A 1032 14.13 -3.58 25.78
CA GLU A 1032 15.37 -3.03 25.26
C GLU A 1032 15.05 -2.06 24.11
N GLY A 1033 15.10 -0.75 24.38
CA GLY A 1033 14.93 0.32 23.39
C GLY A 1033 16.01 0.38 22.29
N ASN A 1034 16.55 -0.77 21.86
CA ASN A 1034 17.57 -0.86 20.83
C ASN A 1034 16.96 -1.02 19.44
N ALA A 1035 16.79 0.13 18.79
CA ALA A 1035 16.56 0.31 17.36
C ALA A 1035 17.57 -0.40 16.41
N ASN A 1036 18.63 -1.03 16.94
CA ASN A 1036 19.77 -1.56 16.20
C ASN A 1036 19.91 -3.09 16.22
N ARG A 1037 18.84 -3.84 16.54
CA ARG A 1037 18.79 -5.29 16.31
C ARG A 1037 17.86 -5.67 15.17
#